data_AF-A0A067CB27-F1
#
_entry.id   AF-A0A067CB27-F1
#
_cell.length_a   1.000
_cell.length_b   1.000
_cell.length_c   1.000
_cell.angle_alpha   90.00
_cell.angle_beta   90.00
_cell.angle_gamma   90.00
#
_symmetry.space_group_name_H-M   'P 1'
#
loop_
_entity.id
_entity.type
_entity.pdbx_description
1 polymer ?
#
loop_
_entity_poly.entity_id
_entity_poly.type
_entity_poly.pdbx_seq_one_letter_code
_entity_poly.pdbx_strand_id
1 'polypeptide(L)'
;MQRRKSKRSAPAVPLEEATCEGPITWADPVLAALLATTLGVYGATLYPSVAGGDSGELLAEACHLGVAHPPGYPLYSMLNYVVMQLLPGGPSKAWRANAFSAACDSLCAIYIYWATLLWLPPSYDRWMVRCAGATAAVSFALSPLVWTYAVGAEVFSLNNAFAGALLYVLLRFATASTPWPLACVGATLCGLALTNQHTIVLFELPLIPWVLWSLRATLSLRRLGLLSLFFVLGLLPYVYLPVTSFLKPQPGSWGDVTSIGGFVHHLRRGDYGTFRLFSTEKETEGLYERLALYFSDLVQREGSYVVAPLAVVGCVVSLRHAAGPVVLAMYLVYIVGFHALANLPLTEGLLYGVHMRFWQQPNVIVFTYAGVGLGVILQALPTRPTWRLAIGATCAVGAGVGQYVRWHAICDQSSATFIAQYAKALLDPLPKNALVFINYDLQWTSMRYLTRCEGYRPDLTIINLSMMTYAWFGTKHALYPQLIFPGSHLVPASTSQGGGFSLLQLLDANAKRYRKAGIYLGGQLNYKDSDLLRAYTFVPHGLLDKLHPTSMPVYRRLKTWHAQMTKTLQVVHHHLPTLPPPSRYSDETWEWTIARDYHMKRLSLATFLLDETIKANGSIAWLAEAAKPMEHSLLSEPRQFWTDDLLKNLGLAYAYMVKSPETLPSEATDVLLPHVGASVRDAANWKDRASARMLEVWHMWLQLPSAKRDPGYAAIQGIVAQFLPS
;
A
#
# COMPACT_ATOMS: atom_id res chain seq x y z
N MET A 1 12.64 61.25 -55.25
CA MET A 1 13.21 60.16 -54.40
C MET A 1 12.21 59.79 -53.32
N GLN A 2 11.48 58.68 -53.45
CA GLN A 2 10.68 58.08 -52.38
C GLN A 2 10.95 56.57 -52.36
N ARG A 3 11.54 56.08 -51.26
CA ARG A 3 11.94 54.68 -51.05
C ARG A 3 10.72 53.85 -50.64
N ARG A 4 10.33 52.88 -51.48
CA ARG A 4 9.46 51.74 -51.13
C ARG A 4 10.25 50.76 -50.24
N LYS A 5 9.75 50.49 -49.03
CA LYS A 5 10.24 49.39 -48.17
C LYS A 5 9.60 48.07 -48.64
N SER A 6 10.42 47.09 -49.04
CA SER A 6 9.97 45.72 -49.28
C SER A 6 9.89 44.96 -47.95
N LYS A 7 8.79 44.24 -47.73
CA LYS A 7 8.67 43.23 -46.66
C LYS A 7 9.33 41.95 -47.16
N ARG A 8 10.43 41.53 -46.52
CA ARG A 8 10.99 40.18 -46.66
C ARG A 8 10.04 39.19 -45.99
N SER A 9 9.45 38.30 -46.78
CA SER A 9 8.81 37.07 -46.30
C SER A 9 9.90 36.11 -45.79
N ALA A 10 9.74 35.60 -44.56
CA ALA A 10 10.54 34.50 -44.04
C ALA A 10 10.24 33.21 -44.84
N PRO A 11 11.22 32.31 -45.04
CA PRO A 11 10.99 31.07 -45.77
C PRO A 11 10.06 30.16 -44.96
N ALA A 12 8.91 29.84 -45.53
CA ALA A 12 8.07 28.75 -45.04
C ALA A 12 8.82 27.44 -45.29
N VAL A 13 9.10 26.70 -44.22
CA VAL A 13 9.54 25.30 -44.31
C VAL A 13 8.38 24.51 -44.94
N PRO A 14 8.59 23.77 -46.04
CA PRO A 14 7.54 22.94 -46.62
C PRO A 14 7.21 21.83 -45.62
N LEU A 15 5.97 21.81 -45.13
CA LEU A 15 5.40 20.64 -44.51
C LEU A 15 5.17 19.63 -45.64
N GLU A 16 6.02 18.62 -45.74
CA GLU A 16 5.75 17.46 -46.59
C GLU A 16 4.43 16.82 -46.12
N GLU A 17 3.44 16.81 -47.02
CA GLU A 17 2.20 16.06 -46.88
C GLU A 17 2.52 14.56 -46.95
N ALA A 18 2.89 13.98 -45.81
CA ALA A 18 2.86 12.53 -45.64
C ALA A 18 1.40 12.10 -45.41
N THR A 19 0.76 11.57 -46.44
CA THR A 19 -0.53 10.89 -46.34
C THR A 19 -0.39 9.67 -45.43
N CYS A 20 -0.74 9.85 -44.16
CA CYS A 20 -0.88 8.76 -43.18
C CYS A 20 -2.25 8.09 -43.39
N GLU A 21 -2.35 7.17 -44.36
CA GLU A 21 -3.54 6.31 -44.46
C GLU A 21 -3.20 4.82 -44.33
N GLY A 22 -3.70 4.31 -43.21
CA GLY A 22 -3.73 2.93 -42.77
C GLY A 22 -3.99 2.97 -41.26
N PRO A 23 -5.25 2.88 -40.79
CA PRO A 23 -5.53 2.98 -39.37
C PRO A 23 -4.78 1.87 -38.63
N ILE A 24 -4.19 2.21 -37.49
CA ILE A 24 -3.88 1.23 -36.44
C ILE A 24 -5.22 0.60 -36.09
N THR A 25 -5.52 -0.55 -36.69
CA THR A 25 -6.81 -1.22 -36.52
C THR A 25 -6.75 -2.13 -35.30
N TRP A 26 -7.90 -2.31 -34.64
CA TRP A 26 -8.10 -3.38 -33.65
C TRP A 26 -7.92 -4.79 -34.25
N ALA A 27 -7.75 -4.91 -35.57
CA ALA A 27 -7.44 -6.14 -36.29
C ALA A 27 -5.92 -6.45 -36.36
N ASP A 28 -5.06 -5.72 -35.64
CA ASP A 28 -3.63 -6.04 -35.58
C ASP A 28 -3.39 -7.33 -34.77
N PRO A 29 -2.80 -8.39 -35.37
CA PRO A 29 -2.59 -9.66 -34.67
C PRO A 29 -1.60 -9.53 -33.50
N VAL A 30 -0.64 -8.60 -33.56
CA VAL A 30 0.31 -8.37 -32.45
C VAL A 30 -0.40 -7.73 -31.27
N LEU A 31 -1.34 -6.82 -31.54
CA LEU A 31 -2.19 -6.22 -30.52
C LEU A 31 -3.07 -7.27 -29.83
N ALA A 32 -3.71 -8.14 -30.62
CA ALA A 32 -4.54 -9.22 -30.08
C ALA A 32 -3.72 -10.20 -29.22
N ALA A 33 -2.52 -10.56 -29.66
CA ALA A 33 -1.60 -11.40 -28.89
C ALA A 33 -1.16 -10.70 -27.59
N LEU A 34 -0.77 -9.42 -27.65
CA LEU A 34 -0.39 -8.64 -26.48
C LEU A 34 -1.53 -8.57 -25.44
N LEU A 35 -2.75 -8.28 -25.89
CA LEU A 35 -3.92 -8.23 -25.02
C LEU A 35 -4.23 -9.60 -24.40
N ALA A 36 -4.19 -10.67 -25.19
CA ALA A 36 -4.41 -12.03 -24.70
C ALA A 36 -3.33 -12.45 -23.69
N THR A 37 -2.07 -12.12 -23.94
CA THR A 37 -0.96 -12.42 -23.02
C THR A 37 -1.08 -11.63 -21.72
N THR A 38 -1.27 -10.31 -21.78
CA THR A 38 -1.34 -9.45 -20.59
C THR A 38 -2.55 -9.79 -19.72
N LEU A 39 -3.75 -9.84 -20.29
CA LEU A 39 -4.96 -10.25 -19.57
C LEU A 39 -4.89 -11.70 -19.08
N GLY A 40 -4.32 -12.61 -19.88
CA GLY A 40 -4.20 -14.02 -19.50
C GLY A 40 -3.26 -14.20 -18.30
N VAL A 41 -2.10 -13.55 -18.32
CA VAL A 41 -1.12 -13.60 -17.23
C VAL A 41 -1.68 -12.94 -15.97
N TYR A 42 -2.20 -11.71 -16.05
CA TYR A 42 -2.79 -11.03 -14.90
C TYR A 42 -4.02 -11.77 -14.36
N GLY A 43 -4.88 -12.27 -15.23
CA GLY A 43 -6.07 -13.04 -14.87
C GLY A 43 -5.74 -14.37 -14.19
N ALA A 44 -4.61 -14.99 -14.53
CA ALA A 44 -4.12 -16.20 -13.87
C ALA A 44 -3.44 -15.92 -12.52
N THR A 45 -3.04 -14.68 -12.25
CA THR A 45 -2.21 -14.30 -11.09
C THR A 45 -2.88 -13.32 -10.13
N LEU A 46 -4.12 -12.91 -10.40
CA LEU A 46 -4.88 -11.96 -9.57
C LEU A 46 -5.11 -12.45 -8.14
N TYR A 47 -5.30 -11.52 -7.20
CA TYR A 47 -5.74 -11.89 -5.87
C TYR A 47 -7.17 -12.51 -5.92
N PRO A 48 -7.43 -13.62 -5.21
CA PRO A 48 -8.77 -14.21 -5.13
C PRO A 48 -9.75 -13.36 -4.29
N SER A 49 -9.23 -12.41 -3.51
CA SER A 49 -10.00 -11.51 -2.66
C SER A 49 -9.31 -10.16 -2.52
N VAL A 50 -9.63 -9.42 -1.46
CA VAL A 50 -9.05 -8.10 -1.16
C VAL A 50 -7.53 -8.22 -1.01
N ALA A 51 -6.81 -7.32 -1.68
CA ALA A 51 -5.36 -7.19 -1.58
C ALA A 51 -4.96 -6.36 -0.34
N GLY A 52 -3.66 -6.29 -0.05
CA GLY A 52 -3.14 -5.42 1.00
C GLY A 52 -3.23 -3.92 0.68
N GLY A 53 -2.84 -3.10 1.66
CA GLY A 53 -2.77 -1.65 1.49
C GLY A 53 -4.12 -0.95 1.52
N ASP A 54 -4.29 0.00 0.62
CA ASP A 54 -5.45 0.89 0.57
C ASP A 54 -6.63 0.19 -0.12
N SER A 55 -6.36 -0.90 -0.86
CA SER A 55 -7.35 -1.74 -1.53
C SER A 55 -8.61 -2.01 -0.69
N GLY A 56 -8.45 -2.44 0.56
CA GLY A 56 -9.61 -2.76 1.41
C GLY A 56 -10.49 -1.55 1.73
N GLU A 57 -9.90 -0.36 1.94
CA GLU A 57 -10.65 0.88 2.13
C GLU A 57 -11.30 1.32 0.82
N LEU A 58 -10.51 1.43 -0.25
CA LEU A 58 -10.96 1.89 -1.56
C LEU A 58 -12.15 1.06 -2.07
N LEU A 59 -12.09 -0.26 -1.91
CA LEU A 59 -13.18 -1.15 -2.28
C LEU A 59 -14.38 -1.04 -1.33
N ALA A 60 -14.15 -0.90 -0.01
CA ALA A 60 -15.24 -0.68 0.95
C ALA A 60 -16.07 0.57 0.62
N GLU A 61 -15.41 1.66 0.20
CA GLU A 61 -16.07 2.88 -0.25
C GLU A 61 -16.75 2.66 -1.60
N ALA A 62 -16.05 2.07 -2.57
CA ALA A 62 -16.61 1.81 -3.89
C ALA A 62 -17.89 0.94 -3.82
N CYS A 63 -17.94 -0.09 -2.96
CA CYS A 63 -19.10 -0.98 -2.81
C CYS A 63 -20.41 -0.26 -2.47
N HIS A 64 -20.33 0.86 -1.76
CA HIS A 64 -21.49 1.61 -1.25
C HIS A 64 -21.57 3.03 -1.77
N LEU A 65 -20.68 3.40 -2.68
CA LEU A 65 -20.52 4.75 -3.17
C LEU A 65 -20.20 5.75 -2.04
N GLY A 66 -19.21 5.46 -1.20
CA GLY A 66 -18.71 6.35 -0.15
C GLY A 66 -17.50 7.21 -0.58
N VAL A 67 -16.87 7.89 0.38
CA VAL A 67 -15.72 8.77 0.16
C VAL A 67 -14.47 8.18 0.81
N ALA A 68 -13.50 7.80 -0.02
CA ALA A 68 -12.19 7.31 0.42
C ALA A 68 -11.31 8.43 0.99
N HIS A 69 -10.18 8.06 1.59
CA HIS A 69 -9.17 9.02 2.03
C HIS A 69 -8.77 10.03 0.92
N PRO A 70 -8.34 11.25 1.29
CA PRO A 70 -8.06 12.31 0.34
C PRO A 70 -7.08 11.91 -0.79
N PRO A 71 -7.37 12.26 -2.06
CA PRO A 71 -8.39 13.21 -2.51
C PRO A 71 -9.75 12.56 -2.87
N GLY A 72 -10.01 11.33 -2.42
CA GLY A 72 -11.31 10.65 -2.56
C GLY A 72 -11.49 9.78 -3.80
N TYR A 73 -10.58 9.84 -4.78
CA TYR A 73 -10.50 8.96 -5.97
C TYR A 73 -11.84 8.69 -6.67
N PRO A 74 -12.69 9.72 -6.93
CA PRO A 74 -14.09 9.51 -7.29
C PRO A 74 -14.30 8.68 -8.57
N LEU A 75 -13.48 8.87 -9.61
CA LEU A 75 -13.61 8.08 -10.83
C LEU A 75 -13.31 6.59 -10.57
N TYR A 76 -12.26 6.31 -9.80
CA TYR A 76 -11.91 4.96 -9.41
C TYR A 76 -13.04 4.28 -8.62
N SER A 77 -13.61 4.97 -7.63
CA SER A 77 -14.71 4.45 -6.82
C SER A 77 -15.97 4.20 -7.64
N MET A 78 -16.33 5.12 -8.54
CA MET A 78 -17.50 4.98 -9.41
C MET A 78 -17.34 3.81 -10.40
N LEU A 79 -16.18 3.66 -11.03
CA LEU A 79 -15.92 2.55 -11.96
C LEU A 79 -15.90 1.20 -11.23
N ASN A 80 -15.24 1.11 -10.09
CA ASN A 80 -15.23 -0.12 -9.31
C ASN A 80 -16.61 -0.47 -8.73
N TYR A 81 -17.45 0.52 -8.37
CA TYR A 81 -18.84 0.25 -8.04
C TYR A 81 -19.53 -0.49 -9.18
N VAL A 82 -19.46 0.05 -10.41
CA VAL A 82 -20.08 -0.57 -11.59
C VAL A 82 -19.52 -1.98 -11.84
N VAL A 83 -18.19 -2.13 -11.83
CA VAL A 83 -17.52 -3.42 -12.07
C VAL A 83 -17.94 -4.46 -11.04
N MET A 84 -17.91 -4.13 -9.75
CA MET A 84 -18.24 -5.08 -8.70
C MET A 84 -19.70 -5.52 -8.75
N GLN A 85 -20.62 -4.66 -9.20
CA GLN A 85 -22.03 -5.03 -9.36
C GLN A 85 -22.31 -5.81 -10.65
N LEU A 86 -21.69 -5.44 -11.78
CA LEU A 86 -22.08 -5.91 -13.12
C LEU A 86 -21.19 -7.02 -13.69
N LEU A 87 -19.90 -7.07 -13.34
CA LEU A 87 -19.00 -8.08 -13.90
C LEU A 87 -19.40 -9.47 -13.37
N PRO A 88 -19.79 -10.42 -14.23
CA PRO A 88 -20.21 -11.75 -13.79
C PRO A 88 -19.02 -12.59 -13.31
N GLY A 89 -19.30 -13.56 -12.43
CA GLY A 89 -18.30 -14.51 -11.94
C GLY A 89 -17.42 -13.97 -10.82
N GLY A 90 -16.30 -14.66 -10.59
CA GLY A 90 -15.32 -14.39 -9.54
C GLY A 90 -15.74 -14.90 -8.13
N PRO A 91 -14.78 -15.29 -7.28
CA PRO A 91 -15.03 -15.73 -5.90
C PRO A 91 -15.46 -14.61 -4.93
N SER A 92 -15.24 -13.33 -5.28
CA SER A 92 -15.54 -12.19 -4.40
C SER A 92 -15.74 -10.89 -5.19
N LYS A 93 -16.26 -9.84 -4.55
CA LYS A 93 -16.34 -8.51 -5.18
C LYS A 93 -14.96 -7.92 -5.48
N ALA A 94 -14.01 -8.10 -4.56
CA ALA A 94 -12.63 -7.68 -4.74
C ALA A 94 -11.97 -8.36 -5.93
N TRP A 95 -12.24 -9.64 -6.18
CA TRP A 95 -11.74 -10.31 -7.39
C TRP A 95 -12.15 -9.58 -8.67
N ARG A 96 -13.40 -9.10 -8.75
CA ARG A 96 -13.90 -8.35 -9.92
C ARG A 96 -13.16 -7.02 -10.07
N ALA A 97 -12.90 -6.35 -8.95
CA ALA A 97 -12.10 -5.13 -8.94
C ALA A 97 -10.64 -5.39 -9.33
N ASN A 98 -10.03 -6.49 -8.88
CA ASN A 98 -8.68 -6.91 -9.28
C ASN A 98 -8.62 -7.17 -10.80
N ALA A 99 -9.64 -7.84 -11.35
CA ALA A 99 -9.77 -8.04 -12.80
C ALA A 99 -9.90 -6.71 -13.58
N PHE A 100 -10.51 -5.69 -12.98
CA PHE A 100 -10.54 -4.35 -13.57
C PHE A 100 -9.18 -3.66 -13.56
N SER A 101 -8.37 -3.80 -12.50
CA SER A 101 -6.95 -3.36 -12.52
C SER A 101 -6.18 -4.03 -13.66
N ALA A 102 -6.32 -5.35 -13.81
CA ALA A 102 -5.67 -6.12 -14.86
C ALA A 102 -6.04 -5.61 -16.26
N ALA A 103 -7.31 -5.27 -16.48
CA ALA A 103 -7.78 -4.67 -17.71
C ALA A 103 -7.18 -3.28 -17.95
N CYS A 104 -7.08 -2.44 -16.91
CA CYS A 104 -6.50 -1.10 -17.02
C CYS A 104 -5.01 -1.13 -17.41
N ASP A 105 -4.19 -1.96 -16.78
CA ASP A 105 -2.77 -2.04 -17.16
C ASP A 105 -2.55 -2.72 -18.52
N SER A 106 -3.43 -3.66 -18.91
CA SER A 106 -3.43 -4.20 -20.27
C SER A 106 -3.72 -3.10 -21.30
N LEU A 107 -4.63 -2.15 -21.00
CA LEU A 107 -4.85 -0.96 -21.82
C LEU A 107 -3.63 -0.03 -21.85
N CYS A 108 -2.93 0.14 -20.72
CA CYS A 108 -1.67 0.89 -20.69
C CYS A 108 -0.61 0.28 -21.63
N ALA A 109 -0.45 -1.05 -21.61
CA ALA A 109 0.46 -1.76 -22.52
C ALA A 109 0.10 -1.52 -24.00
N ILE A 110 -1.20 -1.47 -24.33
CA ILE A 110 -1.68 -1.11 -25.68
C ILE A 110 -1.28 0.31 -26.05
N TYR A 111 -1.44 1.28 -25.14
CA TYR A 111 -1.03 2.66 -25.40
C TYR A 111 0.48 2.81 -25.58
N ILE A 112 1.30 2.07 -24.82
CA ILE A 112 2.76 2.02 -25.01
C ILE A 112 3.12 1.45 -26.38
N TYR A 113 2.45 0.35 -26.76
CA TYR A 113 2.62 -0.26 -28.08
C TYR A 113 2.32 0.77 -29.19
N TRP A 114 1.15 1.41 -29.16
CA TRP A 114 0.78 2.41 -30.16
C TRP A 114 1.64 3.66 -30.13
N ALA A 115 2.03 4.16 -28.95
CA ALA A 115 2.94 5.29 -28.82
C ALA A 115 4.28 4.98 -29.50
N THR A 116 4.80 3.75 -29.31
CA THR A 116 6.04 3.31 -29.98
C THR A 116 5.88 3.27 -31.50
N LEU A 117 4.75 2.77 -32.02
CA LEU A 117 4.49 2.75 -33.47
C LEU A 117 4.44 4.16 -34.06
N LEU A 118 3.83 5.12 -33.36
CA LEU A 118 3.72 6.52 -33.81
C LEU A 118 5.05 7.27 -33.75
N TRP A 119 5.93 6.87 -32.84
CA TRP A 119 7.21 7.53 -32.66
C TRP A 119 8.21 7.14 -33.75
N LEU A 120 8.22 5.87 -34.14
CA LEU A 120 9.15 5.35 -35.14
C LEU A 120 8.76 5.82 -36.56
N PRO A 121 9.75 6.13 -37.43
CA PRO A 121 9.45 6.65 -38.76
C PRO A 121 8.60 5.70 -39.62
N PRO A 122 7.64 6.21 -40.41
CA PRO A 122 6.81 5.38 -41.31
C PRO A 122 7.61 4.60 -42.38
N SER A 123 8.85 5.02 -42.65
CA SER A 123 9.76 4.37 -43.59
C SER A 123 10.39 3.08 -43.03
N TYR A 124 10.26 2.81 -41.74
CA TYR A 124 10.79 1.60 -41.12
C TYR A 124 9.89 0.39 -41.44
N ASP A 125 10.48 -0.81 -41.40
CA ASP A 125 9.70 -2.03 -41.63
C ASP A 125 8.58 -2.17 -40.59
N ARG A 126 7.34 -2.30 -41.06
CA ARG A 126 6.15 -2.28 -40.21
C ARG A 126 6.16 -3.41 -39.18
N TRP A 127 6.60 -4.61 -39.55
CA TRP A 127 6.62 -5.75 -38.64
C TRP A 127 7.71 -5.63 -37.58
N MET A 128 8.88 -5.11 -37.96
CA MET A 128 9.94 -4.77 -37.01
C MET A 128 9.49 -3.71 -36.00
N VAL A 129 8.82 -2.64 -36.45
CA VAL A 129 8.27 -1.59 -35.56
C VAL A 129 7.24 -2.19 -34.59
N ARG A 130 6.39 -3.11 -35.06
CA ARG A 130 5.46 -3.87 -34.20
C ARG A 130 6.17 -4.70 -33.15
N CYS A 131 7.26 -5.38 -33.51
CA CYS A 131 8.06 -6.14 -32.54
C CYS A 131 8.71 -5.22 -31.49
N ALA A 132 9.20 -4.04 -31.90
CA ALA A 132 9.78 -3.07 -30.98
C ALA A 132 8.73 -2.54 -29.98
N GLY A 133 7.54 -2.18 -30.47
CA GLY A 133 6.42 -1.78 -29.63
C GLY A 133 5.93 -2.90 -28.71
N ALA A 134 5.84 -4.13 -29.21
CA ALA A 134 5.43 -5.29 -28.42
C ALA A 134 6.44 -5.59 -27.32
N THR A 135 7.74 -5.45 -27.61
CA THR A 135 8.82 -5.60 -26.62
C THR A 135 8.67 -4.58 -25.50
N ALA A 136 8.46 -3.30 -25.83
CA ALA A 136 8.24 -2.26 -24.83
C ALA A 136 7.01 -2.55 -23.95
N ALA A 137 5.88 -2.87 -24.59
CA ALA A 137 4.61 -3.11 -23.92
C ALA A 137 4.65 -4.32 -22.99
N VAL A 138 5.18 -5.47 -23.45
CA VAL A 138 5.26 -6.68 -22.62
C VAL A 138 6.28 -6.54 -21.50
N SER A 139 7.39 -5.81 -21.75
CA SER A 139 8.42 -5.57 -20.72
C SER A 139 7.90 -4.68 -19.60
N PHE A 140 7.07 -3.69 -19.94
CA PHE A 140 6.35 -2.85 -18.96
C PHE A 140 5.30 -3.66 -18.22
N ALA A 141 4.43 -4.36 -18.95
CA ALA A 141 3.31 -5.08 -18.34
C ALA A 141 3.79 -6.17 -17.36
N LEU A 142 4.85 -6.89 -17.70
CA LEU A 142 5.39 -7.96 -16.85
C LEU A 142 6.53 -7.50 -15.94
N SER A 143 6.78 -6.19 -15.82
CA SER A 143 7.70 -5.68 -14.80
C SER A 143 7.08 -5.86 -13.41
N PRO A 144 7.87 -6.17 -12.37
CA PRO A 144 7.34 -6.63 -11.09
C PRO A 144 6.48 -5.57 -10.39
N LEU A 145 6.85 -4.28 -10.45
CA LEU A 145 6.05 -3.23 -9.86
C LEU A 145 4.70 -3.07 -10.58
N VAL A 146 4.69 -3.04 -11.92
CA VAL A 146 3.44 -2.91 -12.70
C VAL A 146 2.55 -4.14 -12.49
N TRP A 147 3.12 -5.33 -12.59
CA TRP A 147 2.40 -6.59 -12.40
C TRP A 147 1.77 -6.66 -11.01
N THR A 148 2.50 -6.29 -9.94
CA THR A 148 1.98 -6.28 -8.56
C THR A 148 0.69 -5.47 -8.42
N TYR A 149 0.59 -4.32 -9.08
CA TYR A 149 -0.61 -3.48 -9.03
C TYR A 149 -1.66 -3.84 -10.09
N ALA A 150 -1.28 -4.52 -11.17
CA ALA A 150 -2.23 -5.08 -12.14
C ALA A 150 -3.07 -6.22 -11.55
N VAL A 151 -2.54 -6.95 -10.56
CA VAL A 151 -3.22 -8.11 -9.93
C VAL A 151 -4.05 -7.77 -8.68
N GLY A 152 -3.98 -6.52 -8.21
CA GLY A 152 -4.66 -6.04 -7.01
C GLY A 152 -5.42 -4.72 -7.24
N ALA A 153 -6.61 -4.58 -6.66
CA ALA A 153 -7.44 -3.40 -6.82
C ALA A 153 -6.85 -2.20 -6.08
N GLU A 154 -6.19 -1.32 -6.82
CA GLU A 154 -5.59 -0.06 -6.38
C GLU A 154 -5.70 0.99 -7.49
N VAL A 155 -5.46 2.26 -7.19
CA VAL A 155 -5.65 3.38 -8.14
C VAL A 155 -4.61 3.45 -9.26
N PHE A 156 -3.51 2.71 -9.12
CA PHE A 156 -2.33 2.87 -9.97
C PHE A 156 -2.51 2.33 -11.40
N SER A 157 -3.14 1.18 -11.59
CA SER A 157 -3.33 0.60 -12.94
C SER A 157 -4.20 1.49 -13.83
N LEU A 158 -5.27 2.07 -13.26
CA LEU A 158 -6.08 3.06 -13.99
C LEU A 158 -5.27 4.34 -14.27
N ASN A 159 -4.39 4.75 -13.35
CA ASN A 159 -3.52 5.91 -13.57
C ASN A 159 -2.47 5.66 -14.67
N ASN A 160 -1.93 4.43 -14.76
CA ASN A 160 -1.03 4.01 -15.83
C ASN A 160 -1.75 4.07 -17.18
N ALA A 161 -3.00 3.58 -17.27
CA ALA A 161 -3.81 3.68 -18.47
C ALA A 161 -4.00 5.14 -18.91
N PHE A 162 -4.24 6.06 -17.98
CA PHE A 162 -4.30 7.51 -18.27
C PHE A 162 -2.95 8.07 -18.75
N ALA A 163 -1.85 7.73 -18.08
CA ALA A 163 -0.51 8.15 -18.49
C ALA A 163 -0.18 7.69 -19.92
N GLY A 164 -0.48 6.43 -20.24
CA GLY A 164 -0.36 5.88 -21.60
C GLY A 164 -1.27 6.58 -22.60
N ALA A 165 -2.53 6.81 -22.26
CA ALA A 165 -3.49 7.50 -23.13
C ALA A 165 -3.07 8.94 -23.43
N LEU A 166 -2.60 9.68 -22.41
CA LEU A 166 -2.10 11.05 -22.57
C LEU A 166 -0.86 11.09 -23.47
N LEU A 167 0.08 10.15 -23.29
CA LEU A 167 1.25 10.02 -24.17
C LEU A 167 0.83 9.72 -25.63
N TYR A 168 -0.08 8.76 -25.82
CA TYR A 168 -0.59 8.41 -27.14
C TYR A 168 -1.30 9.59 -27.82
N VAL A 169 -2.22 10.27 -27.12
CA VAL A 169 -2.95 11.43 -27.65
C VAL A 169 -2.01 12.60 -27.96
N LEU A 170 -0.99 12.82 -27.13
CA LEU A 170 0.04 13.83 -27.38
C LEU A 170 0.81 13.57 -28.69
N LEU A 171 1.18 12.32 -28.96
CA LEU A 171 1.89 11.95 -30.19
C LEU A 171 1.01 12.03 -31.43
N ARG A 172 -0.26 11.63 -31.30
CA ARG A 172 -1.27 11.86 -32.34
C ARG A 172 -1.45 13.34 -32.61
N PHE A 173 -1.51 14.16 -31.56
CA PHE A 173 -1.64 15.61 -31.69
C PHE A 173 -0.45 16.21 -32.43
N ALA A 174 0.77 15.76 -32.13
CA ALA A 174 2.00 16.26 -32.73
C ALA A 174 2.13 15.97 -34.24
N THR A 175 1.43 14.96 -34.75
CA THR A 175 1.50 14.50 -36.14
C THR A 175 0.23 14.76 -36.95
N ALA A 176 -0.86 15.18 -36.30
CA ALA A 176 -2.15 15.41 -36.95
C ALA A 176 -2.16 16.68 -37.81
N SER A 177 -2.72 16.57 -39.02
CA SER A 177 -3.08 17.73 -39.86
C SER A 177 -4.15 18.60 -39.19
N THR A 178 -5.09 17.98 -38.46
CA THR A 178 -6.14 18.65 -37.70
C THR A 178 -6.02 18.33 -36.20
N PRO A 179 -5.19 19.06 -35.43
CA PRO A 179 -4.88 18.71 -34.05
C PRO A 179 -5.96 19.11 -33.03
N TRP A 180 -6.94 19.92 -33.42
CA TRP A 180 -7.95 20.49 -32.52
C TRP A 180 -8.81 19.46 -31.76
N PRO A 181 -9.39 18.43 -32.41
CA PRO A 181 -10.17 17.41 -31.68
C PRO A 181 -9.33 16.64 -30.66
N LEU A 182 -8.06 16.36 -30.99
CA LEU A 182 -7.14 15.67 -30.08
C LEU A 182 -6.79 16.53 -28.86
N ALA A 183 -6.69 17.85 -29.01
CA ALA A 183 -6.55 18.76 -27.88
C ALA A 183 -7.78 18.75 -26.97
N CYS A 184 -8.99 18.66 -27.53
CA CYS A 184 -10.23 18.55 -26.75
C CYS A 184 -10.31 17.22 -25.99
N VAL A 185 -9.98 16.10 -26.65
CA VAL A 185 -9.87 14.78 -26.01
C VAL A 185 -8.81 14.80 -24.91
N GLY A 186 -7.62 15.35 -25.18
CA GLY A 186 -6.55 15.50 -24.22
C GLY A 186 -6.96 16.32 -23.00
N ALA A 187 -7.68 17.43 -23.19
CA ALA A 187 -8.21 18.25 -22.10
C ALA A 187 -9.18 17.46 -21.21
N THR A 188 -10.13 16.71 -21.79
CA THR A 188 -11.03 15.84 -21.03
C THR A 188 -10.30 14.72 -20.30
N LEU A 189 -9.29 14.10 -20.93
CA LEU A 189 -8.47 13.07 -20.30
C LEU A 189 -7.66 13.61 -19.11
N CYS A 190 -7.10 14.82 -19.21
CA CYS A 190 -6.42 15.46 -18.07
C CYS A 190 -7.38 15.62 -16.88
N GLY A 191 -8.58 16.19 -17.13
CA GLY A 191 -9.59 16.32 -16.09
C GLY A 191 -9.98 14.98 -15.45
N LEU A 192 -10.26 13.95 -16.26
CA LEU A 192 -10.62 12.62 -15.76
C LEU A 192 -9.47 11.97 -14.97
N ALA A 193 -8.23 12.08 -15.46
CA ALA A 193 -7.08 11.48 -14.80
C ALA A 193 -6.85 12.08 -13.41
N LEU A 194 -7.02 13.39 -13.24
CA LEU A 194 -6.97 14.05 -11.93
C LEU A 194 -8.02 13.50 -10.96
N THR A 195 -9.20 13.13 -11.46
CA THR A 195 -10.25 12.50 -10.62
C THR A 195 -9.96 11.05 -10.26
N ASN A 196 -9.00 10.40 -10.94
CA ASN A 196 -8.43 9.12 -10.51
C ASN A 196 -7.33 9.34 -9.49
N GLN A 197 -6.22 9.99 -9.85
CA GLN A 197 -5.07 10.17 -8.95
C GLN A 197 -4.33 11.47 -9.25
N HIS A 198 -4.09 12.29 -8.23
CA HIS A 198 -3.51 13.64 -8.39
C HIS A 198 -2.10 13.67 -8.96
N THR A 199 -1.30 12.62 -8.79
CA THR A 199 0.11 12.62 -9.25
C THR A 199 0.23 12.76 -10.77
N ILE A 200 -0.83 12.46 -11.53
CA ILE A 200 -0.84 12.69 -12.99
C ILE A 200 -0.65 14.16 -13.36
N VAL A 201 -0.94 15.10 -12.45
CA VAL A 201 -0.69 16.54 -12.67
C VAL A 201 0.76 16.83 -13.06
N LEU A 202 1.71 16.00 -12.59
CA LEU A 202 3.13 16.15 -12.93
C LEU A 202 3.42 15.86 -14.41
N PHE A 203 2.59 15.06 -15.09
CA PHE A 203 2.61 14.90 -16.55
C PHE A 203 1.93 16.09 -17.24
N GLU A 204 0.82 16.56 -16.68
CA GLU A 204 0.02 17.65 -17.25
C GLU A 204 0.74 18.99 -17.26
N LEU A 205 1.57 19.26 -16.24
CA LEU A 205 2.31 20.52 -16.08
C LEU A 205 3.15 20.91 -17.30
N PRO A 206 3.97 20.04 -17.90
CA PRO A 206 4.65 20.33 -19.17
C PRO A 206 3.78 20.10 -20.41
N LEU A 207 2.84 19.16 -20.37
CA LEU A 207 1.98 18.79 -21.50
C LEU A 207 1.04 19.93 -21.91
N ILE A 208 0.29 20.50 -20.96
CA ILE A 208 -0.75 21.50 -21.24
C ILE A 208 -0.14 22.78 -21.87
N PRO A 209 0.91 23.40 -21.30
CA PRO A 209 1.54 24.57 -21.90
C PRO A 209 2.07 24.31 -23.30
N TRP A 210 2.64 23.14 -23.56
CA TRP A 210 3.15 22.78 -24.88
C TRP A 210 2.02 22.63 -25.91
N VAL A 211 0.88 22.03 -25.55
CA VAL A 211 -0.30 21.94 -26.43
C VAL A 211 -0.85 23.33 -26.74
N LEU A 212 -1.01 24.19 -25.72
CA LEU A 212 -1.49 25.57 -25.90
C LEU A 212 -0.53 26.39 -26.77
N TRP A 213 0.78 26.25 -26.55
CA TRP A 213 1.82 26.90 -27.36
C TRP A 213 1.80 26.41 -28.81
N SER A 214 1.57 25.11 -29.03
CA SER A 214 1.48 24.52 -30.36
C SER A 214 0.25 25.04 -31.12
N LEU A 215 -0.84 25.33 -30.40
CA LEU A 215 -2.06 25.93 -30.97
C LEU A 215 -2.02 27.46 -31.06
N ARG A 216 -0.95 28.14 -30.61
CA ARG A 216 -0.90 29.61 -30.42
C ARG A 216 -1.35 30.44 -31.63
N ALA A 217 -1.10 29.98 -32.85
CA ALA A 217 -1.50 30.68 -34.07
C ALA A 217 -3.03 30.71 -34.29
N THR A 218 -3.75 29.76 -33.69
CA THR A 218 -5.20 29.61 -33.84
C THR A 218 -5.95 29.71 -32.51
N LEU A 219 -5.24 29.88 -31.39
CA LEU A 219 -5.77 29.91 -30.05
C LEU A 219 -6.46 31.26 -29.77
N SER A 220 -7.78 31.30 -29.92
CA SER A 220 -8.62 32.43 -29.50
C SER A 220 -9.17 32.22 -28.09
N LEU A 221 -9.67 33.28 -27.44
CA LEU A 221 -10.37 33.18 -26.15
C LEU A 221 -11.52 32.16 -26.18
N ARG A 222 -12.24 32.07 -27.30
CA ARG A 222 -13.29 31.05 -27.51
C ARG A 222 -12.72 29.64 -27.47
N ARG A 223 -11.60 29.39 -28.15
CA ARG A 223 -10.95 28.06 -28.16
C ARG A 223 -10.35 27.73 -26.79
N LEU A 224 -9.73 28.69 -26.13
CA LEU A 224 -9.25 28.49 -24.76
C LEU A 224 -10.43 28.13 -23.83
N GLY A 225 -11.54 28.87 -23.90
CA GLY A 225 -12.75 28.56 -23.14
C GLY A 225 -13.34 27.18 -23.43
N LEU A 226 -13.29 26.71 -24.69
CA LEU A 226 -13.70 25.35 -25.04
C LEU A 226 -12.76 24.29 -24.45
N LEU A 227 -11.45 24.47 -24.52
CA LEU A 227 -10.49 23.54 -23.88
C LEU A 227 -10.70 23.50 -22.36
N SER A 228 -10.89 24.65 -21.72
CA SER A 228 -11.23 24.73 -20.30
C SER A 228 -12.54 24.02 -19.99
N LEU A 229 -13.57 24.15 -20.83
CA LEU A 229 -14.82 23.42 -20.69
C LEU A 229 -14.59 21.91 -20.77
N PHE A 230 -13.86 21.40 -21.77
CA PHE A 230 -13.54 19.97 -21.90
C PHE A 230 -12.77 19.43 -20.70
N PHE A 231 -11.83 20.19 -20.16
CA PHE A 231 -11.11 19.85 -18.93
C PHE A 231 -12.05 19.79 -17.73
N VAL A 232 -12.91 20.80 -17.53
CA VAL A 232 -13.90 20.83 -16.44
C VAL A 232 -14.92 19.71 -16.56
N LEU A 233 -15.33 19.34 -17.78
CA LEU A 233 -16.18 18.16 -18.03
C LEU A 233 -15.49 16.87 -17.56
N GLY A 234 -14.17 16.77 -17.73
CA GLY A 234 -13.39 15.67 -17.17
C GLY A 234 -13.36 15.64 -15.64
N LEU A 235 -13.45 16.80 -14.98
CA LEU A 235 -13.49 16.91 -13.51
C LEU A 235 -14.86 16.60 -12.89
N LEU A 236 -15.90 16.36 -13.70
CA LEU A 236 -17.26 16.10 -13.19
C LEU A 236 -17.36 14.96 -12.15
N PRO A 237 -16.56 13.88 -12.18
CA PRO A 237 -16.58 12.87 -11.11
C PRO A 237 -16.36 13.45 -9.71
N TYR A 238 -15.70 14.61 -9.53
CA TYR A 238 -15.61 15.21 -8.19
C TYR A 238 -16.94 15.62 -7.58
N VAL A 239 -17.97 15.89 -8.40
CA VAL A 239 -19.32 16.22 -7.93
C VAL A 239 -19.94 15.05 -7.16
N TYR A 240 -19.52 13.81 -7.43
CA TYR A 240 -20.00 12.64 -6.72
C TYR A 240 -19.69 12.69 -5.20
N LEU A 241 -18.55 13.25 -4.79
CA LEU A 241 -18.13 13.31 -3.38
C LEU A 241 -19.14 14.05 -2.46
N PRO A 242 -19.51 15.32 -2.73
CA PRO A 242 -20.53 16.01 -1.95
C PRO A 242 -21.91 15.38 -2.12
N VAL A 243 -22.28 14.94 -3.32
CA VAL A 243 -23.60 14.36 -3.61
C VAL A 243 -23.83 13.10 -2.78
N THR A 244 -22.88 12.17 -2.77
CA THR A 244 -23.04 10.93 -1.99
C THR A 244 -22.98 11.18 -0.49
N SER A 245 -22.13 12.12 -0.05
CA SER A 245 -22.04 12.48 1.37
C SER A 245 -23.31 13.13 1.90
N PHE A 246 -24.05 13.86 1.06
CA PHE A 246 -25.34 14.46 1.42
C PHE A 246 -26.49 13.45 1.35
N LEU A 247 -26.59 12.70 0.25
CA LEU A 247 -27.74 11.82 -0.01
C LEU A 247 -27.67 10.48 0.72
N LYS A 248 -26.47 9.92 0.89
CA LYS A 248 -26.29 8.56 1.41
C LYS A 248 -24.96 8.42 2.18
N PRO A 249 -24.74 9.19 3.26
CA PRO A 249 -23.50 9.13 4.02
C PRO A 249 -23.21 7.71 4.52
N GLN A 250 -21.96 7.26 4.37
CA GLN A 250 -21.53 5.90 4.73
C GLN A 250 -20.64 5.88 5.97
N PRO A 251 -20.84 4.93 6.91
CA PRO A 251 -19.92 4.72 8.03
C PRO A 251 -18.49 4.45 7.54
N GLY A 252 -17.55 5.16 8.15
CA GLY A 252 -16.12 5.12 7.84
C GLY A 252 -15.70 5.96 6.62
N SER A 253 -16.62 6.65 5.91
CA SER A 253 -16.19 7.57 4.85
C SER A 253 -15.41 8.76 5.40
N TRP A 254 -14.37 9.14 4.68
CA TRP A 254 -13.41 10.16 5.09
C TRP A 254 -13.90 11.58 4.80
N GLY A 255 -13.60 12.51 5.71
CA GLY A 255 -13.82 13.93 5.51
C GLY A 255 -15.29 14.36 5.61
N ASP A 256 -15.49 15.65 5.87
CA ASP A 256 -16.76 16.31 5.58
C ASP A 256 -16.64 17.02 4.23
N VAL A 257 -17.19 16.42 3.17
CA VAL A 257 -17.23 17.04 1.83
C VAL A 257 -18.59 17.66 1.51
N THR A 258 -19.48 17.81 2.50
CA THR A 258 -20.81 18.42 2.29
C THR A 258 -20.76 19.94 2.22
N SER A 259 -19.73 20.55 2.81
CA SER A 259 -19.45 21.99 2.71
C SER A 259 -18.40 22.29 1.65
N ILE A 260 -18.41 23.51 1.10
CA ILE A 260 -17.38 23.95 0.13
C ILE A 260 -15.99 23.92 0.78
N GLY A 261 -15.86 24.41 2.01
CA GLY A 261 -14.59 24.41 2.73
C GLY A 261 -14.05 23.01 2.97
N GLY A 262 -14.91 22.09 3.40
CA GLY A 262 -14.55 20.70 3.63
C GLY A 262 -14.24 19.93 2.33
N PHE A 263 -15.00 20.17 1.26
CA PHE A 263 -14.69 19.64 -0.07
C PHE A 263 -13.32 20.12 -0.58
N VAL A 264 -13.01 21.42 -0.47
CA VAL A 264 -11.72 21.98 -0.88
C VAL A 264 -10.59 21.43 -0.01
N HIS A 265 -10.80 21.29 1.31
CA HIS A 265 -9.83 20.68 2.22
C HIS A 265 -9.52 19.23 1.84
N HIS A 266 -10.56 18.45 1.55
CA HIS A 266 -10.42 17.06 1.10
C HIS A 266 -9.72 16.97 -0.26
N LEU A 267 -10.13 17.77 -1.24
CA LEU A 267 -9.49 17.84 -2.55
C LEU A 267 -8.01 18.20 -2.42
N ARG A 268 -7.66 19.18 -1.59
CA ARG A 268 -6.27 19.59 -1.38
C ARG A 268 -5.47 18.63 -0.49
N ARG A 269 -6.02 17.50 -0.05
CA ARG A 269 -5.35 16.59 0.88
C ARG A 269 -4.89 17.31 2.16
N GLY A 270 -5.73 18.21 2.68
CA GLY A 270 -5.39 19.07 3.82
C GLY A 270 -5.01 18.29 5.08
N ASP A 271 -5.63 17.12 5.31
CA ASP A 271 -5.35 16.23 6.43
C ASP A 271 -3.89 15.73 6.47
N TYR A 272 -3.22 15.67 5.31
CA TYR A 272 -1.80 15.26 5.21
C TYR A 272 -0.82 16.45 5.19
N GLY A 273 -1.30 17.68 4.96
CA GLY A 273 -0.46 18.86 4.75
C GLY A 273 -0.34 19.35 3.29
N THR A 274 -1.28 18.97 2.41
CA THR A 274 -1.38 19.32 0.97
C THR A 274 -0.24 18.83 0.06
N PHE A 275 1.01 19.13 0.39
CA PHE A 275 2.19 18.78 -0.41
C PHE A 275 3.06 17.74 0.29
N ARG A 276 2.41 16.82 1.01
CA ARG A 276 3.04 15.72 1.72
C ARG A 276 2.32 14.43 1.33
N LEU A 277 3.12 13.38 1.15
CA LEU A 277 2.64 12.04 0.89
C LEU A 277 2.16 11.35 2.18
N PHE A 278 2.84 11.60 3.30
CA PHE A 278 2.61 10.96 4.58
C PHE A 278 2.53 11.97 5.72
N SER A 279 1.60 11.78 6.65
CA SER A 279 1.46 12.67 7.82
C SER A 279 2.50 12.30 8.88
N THR A 280 3.69 12.89 8.77
CA THR A 280 4.78 12.72 9.75
C THR A 280 5.50 14.04 10.02
N GLU A 281 6.05 14.15 11.22
CA GLU A 281 6.98 15.20 11.63
C GLU A 281 8.44 14.74 11.61
N LYS A 282 8.69 13.44 11.37
CA LYS A 282 10.06 12.90 11.30
C LYS A 282 10.77 13.36 10.03
N GLU A 283 12.06 13.65 10.17
CA GLU A 283 12.94 13.80 9.01
C GLU A 283 13.02 12.49 8.22
N THR A 284 13.11 12.61 6.90
CA THR A 284 13.15 11.48 5.96
C THR A 284 14.24 11.74 4.92
N GLU A 285 14.56 10.72 4.13
CA GLU A 285 15.64 10.74 3.13
C GLU A 285 15.46 11.89 2.12
N GLY A 286 16.56 12.42 1.60
CA GLY A 286 16.56 13.56 0.68
C GLY A 286 16.17 13.19 -0.75
N LEU A 287 16.10 14.23 -1.60
CA LEU A 287 15.81 14.08 -3.03
C LEU A 287 16.83 13.17 -3.74
N TYR A 288 18.12 13.31 -3.40
CA TYR A 288 19.18 12.54 -4.04
C TYR A 288 19.02 11.03 -3.77
N GLU A 289 18.85 10.66 -2.50
CA GLU A 289 18.69 9.27 -2.08
C GLU A 289 17.48 8.63 -2.76
N ARG A 290 16.36 9.37 -2.80
CA ARG A 290 15.12 8.95 -3.46
C ARG A 290 15.27 8.73 -4.96
N LEU A 291 15.94 9.66 -5.66
CA LEU A 291 16.23 9.51 -7.08
C LEU A 291 17.19 8.32 -7.33
N ALA A 292 18.20 8.15 -6.49
CA ALA A 292 19.13 7.03 -6.59
C ALA A 292 18.41 5.69 -6.43
N LEU A 293 17.47 5.60 -5.49
CA LEU A 293 16.62 4.42 -5.30
C LEU A 293 15.74 4.15 -6.52
N TYR A 294 15.07 5.17 -7.09
CA TYR A 294 14.28 5.02 -8.31
C TYR A 294 15.11 4.46 -9.48
N PHE A 295 16.29 5.03 -9.75
CA PHE A 295 17.14 4.55 -10.85
C PHE A 295 17.72 3.17 -10.57
N SER A 296 18.05 2.86 -9.32
CA SER A 296 18.49 1.53 -8.90
C SER A 296 17.39 0.49 -9.15
N ASP A 297 16.16 0.77 -8.73
CA ASP A 297 15.00 -0.09 -8.93
C ASP A 297 14.67 -0.29 -10.42
N LEU A 298 14.67 0.80 -11.20
CA LEU A 298 14.42 0.77 -12.64
C LEU A 298 15.39 -0.17 -13.38
N VAL A 299 16.69 -0.13 -13.03
CA VAL A 299 17.73 -0.94 -13.67
C VAL A 299 17.73 -2.38 -13.15
N GLN A 300 17.57 -2.57 -11.84
CA GLN A 300 17.77 -3.88 -11.20
C GLN A 300 16.51 -4.75 -11.19
N ARG A 301 15.34 -4.15 -10.95
CA ARG A 301 14.05 -4.82 -10.76
C ARG A 301 13.17 -4.71 -12.01
N GLU A 302 12.93 -3.49 -12.50
CA GLU A 302 11.88 -3.26 -13.50
C GLU A 302 12.25 -3.72 -14.90
N GLY A 303 13.34 -3.19 -15.47
CA GLY A 303 13.66 -3.36 -16.88
C GLY A 303 14.90 -4.21 -17.17
N SER A 304 15.57 -4.71 -16.12
CA SER A 304 16.93 -5.26 -16.18
C SER A 304 17.95 -4.30 -16.82
N TYR A 305 19.21 -4.72 -16.95
CA TYR A 305 20.28 -3.90 -17.56
C TYR A 305 20.06 -3.57 -19.05
N VAL A 306 19.01 -4.11 -19.69
CA VAL A 306 18.74 -3.92 -21.13
C VAL A 306 17.80 -2.74 -21.40
N VAL A 307 16.77 -2.51 -20.57
CA VAL A 307 15.80 -1.44 -20.81
C VAL A 307 16.42 -0.06 -20.69
N ALA A 308 17.29 0.16 -19.69
CA ALA A 308 17.93 1.46 -19.48
C ALA A 308 18.76 1.96 -20.69
N PRO A 309 19.72 1.20 -21.25
CA PRO A 309 20.47 1.66 -22.42
C PRO A 309 19.59 1.86 -23.66
N LEU A 310 18.57 1.01 -23.86
CA LEU A 310 17.60 1.20 -24.94
C LEU A 310 16.79 2.49 -24.76
N ALA A 311 16.36 2.79 -23.53
CA ALA A 311 15.63 4.00 -23.21
C ALA A 311 16.46 5.27 -23.43
N VAL A 312 17.78 5.22 -23.16
CA VAL A 312 18.69 6.33 -23.47
C VAL A 312 18.75 6.57 -24.99
N VAL A 313 18.94 5.52 -25.80
CA VAL A 313 18.93 5.64 -27.26
C VAL A 313 17.60 6.20 -27.76
N GLY A 314 16.49 5.66 -27.27
CA GLY A 314 15.15 6.11 -27.61
C GLY A 314 14.91 7.57 -27.24
N CYS A 315 15.31 8.01 -26.05
CA CYS A 315 15.22 9.40 -25.60
C CYS A 315 16.00 10.34 -26.53
N VAL A 316 17.27 10.03 -26.81
CA VAL A 316 18.13 10.86 -27.68
C VAL A 316 17.55 11.01 -29.08
N VAL A 317 17.04 9.92 -29.67
CA VAL A 317 16.39 9.98 -30.99
C VAL A 317 15.08 10.76 -30.91
N SER A 318 14.31 10.55 -29.84
CA SER A 318 13.02 11.19 -29.62
C SER A 318 13.14 12.72 -29.56
N LEU A 319 14.22 13.26 -29.02
CA LEU A 319 14.48 14.71 -28.95
C LEU A 319 14.53 15.41 -30.32
N ARG A 320 14.71 14.66 -31.41
CA ARG A 320 14.65 15.20 -32.77
C ARG A 320 13.21 15.41 -33.27
N HIS A 321 12.22 14.82 -32.61
CA HIS A 321 10.80 15.01 -32.91
C HIS A 321 10.22 16.18 -32.11
N ALA A 322 9.20 16.84 -32.66
CA ALA A 322 8.56 17.99 -32.03
C ALA A 322 7.99 17.69 -30.62
N ALA A 323 7.50 16.46 -30.39
CA ALA A 323 6.99 15.99 -29.11
C ALA A 323 8.09 15.50 -28.14
N GLY A 324 9.32 15.29 -28.61
CA GLY A 324 10.41 14.73 -27.80
C GLY A 324 10.73 15.56 -26.55
N PRO A 325 11.02 16.86 -26.68
CA PRO A 325 11.34 17.70 -25.53
C PRO A 325 10.24 17.76 -24.47
N VAL A 326 8.96 17.77 -24.88
CA VAL A 326 7.84 17.80 -23.92
C VAL A 326 7.68 16.47 -23.20
N VAL A 327 7.87 15.33 -23.86
CA VAL A 327 7.80 14.01 -23.19
C VAL A 327 8.97 13.83 -22.22
N LEU A 328 10.17 14.31 -22.57
CA LEU A 328 11.29 14.35 -21.62
C LEU A 328 10.97 15.27 -20.43
N ALA A 329 10.35 16.42 -20.67
CA ALA A 329 9.91 17.31 -19.60
C ALA A 329 8.85 16.66 -18.69
N MET A 330 7.88 15.91 -19.24
CA MET A 330 6.90 15.12 -18.46
C MET A 330 7.62 14.15 -17.52
N TYR A 331 8.59 13.40 -18.04
CA TYR A 331 9.40 12.47 -17.25
C TYR A 331 10.18 13.19 -16.13
N LEU A 332 10.92 14.25 -16.47
CA LEU A 332 11.77 14.99 -15.52
C LEU A 332 10.94 15.70 -14.44
N VAL A 333 9.85 16.35 -14.81
CA VAL A 333 8.94 17.02 -13.86
C VAL A 333 8.32 15.99 -12.93
N TYR A 334 7.92 14.82 -13.43
CA TYR A 334 7.40 13.75 -12.59
C TYR A 334 8.43 13.26 -11.59
N ILE A 335 9.60 12.80 -12.04
CA ILE A 335 10.59 12.21 -11.13
C ILE A 335 11.12 13.25 -10.14
N VAL A 336 11.41 14.49 -10.56
CA VAL A 336 11.91 15.50 -9.64
C VAL A 336 10.80 15.96 -8.70
N GLY A 337 9.61 16.25 -9.24
CA GLY A 337 8.48 16.76 -8.47
C GLY A 337 7.98 15.75 -7.43
N PHE A 338 7.76 14.50 -7.81
CA PHE A 338 7.30 13.47 -6.89
C PHE A 338 8.32 13.23 -5.76
N HIS A 339 9.60 12.99 -6.09
CA HIS A 339 10.60 12.67 -5.07
C HIS A 339 10.95 13.86 -4.16
N ALA A 340 10.75 15.10 -4.63
CA ALA A 340 10.88 16.30 -3.81
C ALA A 340 9.72 16.46 -2.81
N LEU A 341 8.52 16.03 -3.18
CA LEU A 341 7.31 16.14 -2.35
C LEU A 341 7.03 14.90 -1.48
N ALA A 342 7.60 13.74 -1.83
CA ALA A 342 7.53 12.56 -0.99
C ALA A 342 8.16 12.83 0.39
N ASN A 343 7.67 12.19 1.44
CA ASN A 343 8.18 12.37 2.81
C ASN A 343 7.98 11.11 3.67
N LEU A 344 8.30 9.95 3.08
CA LEU A 344 8.26 8.64 3.73
C LEU A 344 9.67 8.23 4.15
N PRO A 345 9.87 7.67 5.37
CA PRO A 345 11.14 7.07 5.76
C PRO A 345 11.34 5.75 5.03
N LEU A 346 12.33 5.69 4.16
CA LEU A 346 12.59 4.57 3.24
C LEU A 346 13.45 3.46 3.85
N THR A 347 14.01 3.70 5.03
CA THR A 347 14.58 2.65 5.88
C THR A 347 13.54 1.63 6.38
N GLU A 348 12.25 1.98 6.36
CA GLU A 348 11.16 1.05 6.69
C GLU A 348 10.66 0.36 5.42
N GLY A 349 10.83 -0.97 5.32
CA GLY A 349 10.53 -1.75 4.11
C GLY A 349 9.13 -1.51 3.55
N LEU A 350 8.09 -1.51 4.40
CA LEU A 350 6.71 -1.26 3.96
C LEU A 350 6.54 0.13 3.34
N LEU A 351 7.18 1.14 3.92
CA LEU A 351 7.10 2.52 3.46
C LEU A 351 7.93 2.75 2.19
N TYR A 352 9.02 2.00 2.01
CA TYR A 352 9.69 1.87 0.71
C TYR A 352 8.73 1.28 -0.34
N GLY A 353 8.04 0.20 -0.02
CA GLY A 353 6.97 -0.37 -0.85
C GLY A 353 5.85 0.63 -1.19
N VAL A 354 5.50 1.51 -0.24
CA VAL A 354 4.54 2.61 -0.45
C VAL A 354 5.08 3.72 -1.36
N HIS A 355 6.38 3.97 -1.31
CA HIS A 355 7.02 4.96 -2.17
C HIS A 355 7.10 4.46 -3.62
N MET A 356 7.54 3.20 -3.83
CA MET A 356 7.83 2.69 -5.17
C MET A 356 6.60 2.60 -6.09
N ARG A 357 5.38 2.48 -5.53
CA ARG A 357 4.12 2.45 -6.33
C ARG A 357 3.98 3.61 -7.31
N PHE A 358 4.53 4.77 -6.96
CA PHE A 358 4.46 6.01 -7.75
C PHE A 358 5.49 6.06 -8.89
N TRP A 359 6.38 5.08 -9.00
CA TRP A 359 7.38 4.97 -10.06
C TRP A 359 6.79 4.40 -11.37
N GLN A 360 5.56 3.89 -11.34
CA GLN A 360 4.92 3.27 -12.50
C GLN A 360 4.64 4.25 -13.65
N GLN A 361 4.16 5.46 -13.34
CA GLN A 361 3.82 6.45 -14.36
C GLN A 361 5.05 6.90 -15.17
N PRO A 362 6.19 7.31 -14.58
CA PRO A 362 7.38 7.65 -15.35
C PRO A 362 7.92 6.43 -16.11
N ASN A 363 7.72 5.20 -15.60
CA ASN A 363 8.08 3.98 -16.31
C ASN A 363 7.32 3.82 -17.64
N VAL A 364 6.09 4.31 -17.78
CA VAL A 364 5.38 4.35 -19.08
C VAL A 364 6.23 5.03 -20.15
N ILE A 365 6.88 6.16 -19.82
CA ILE A 365 7.77 6.88 -20.74
C ILE A 365 9.06 6.10 -20.97
N VAL A 366 9.70 5.59 -19.92
CA VAL A 366 10.97 4.85 -20.02
C VAL A 366 10.84 3.62 -20.91
N PHE A 367 9.82 2.80 -20.71
CA PHE A 367 9.59 1.61 -21.52
C PHE A 367 9.20 1.96 -22.96
N THR A 368 8.44 3.03 -23.18
CA THR A 368 8.18 3.55 -24.54
C THR A 368 9.49 3.95 -25.22
N TYR A 369 10.37 4.69 -24.55
CA TYR A 369 11.70 5.03 -25.09
C TYR A 369 12.53 3.78 -25.36
N ALA A 370 12.49 2.76 -24.49
CA ALA A 370 13.19 1.51 -24.76
C ALA A 370 12.70 0.84 -26.06
N GLY A 371 11.39 0.87 -26.32
CA GLY A 371 10.81 0.42 -27.60
C GLY A 371 11.33 1.22 -28.80
N VAL A 372 11.34 2.55 -28.70
CA VAL A 372 11.90 3.42 -29.76
C VAL A 372 13.38 3.13 -29.99
N GLY A 373 14.17 3.00 -28.92
CA GLY A 373 15.59 2.68 -29.01
C GLY A 373 15.85 1.34 -29.67
N LEU A 374 15.08 0.31 -29.32
CA LEU A 374 15.14 -1.00 -29.96
C LEU A 374 14.80 -0.92 -31.45
N GLY A 375 13.73 -0.20 -31.82
CA GLY A 375 13.35 -0.02 -33.22
C GLY A 375 14.44 0.66 -34.07
N VAL A 376 15.11 1.67 -33.50
CA VAL A 376 16.24 2.36 -34.15
C VAL A 376 17.43 1.43 -34.32
N ILE A 377 17.80 0.66 -33.29
CA ILE A 377 18.93 -0.28 -33.34
C ILE A 377 18.65 -1.37 -34.38
N LEU A 378 17.46 -1.98 -34.36
CA LEU A 378 17.08 -3.01 -35.33
C LEU A 378 17.15 -2.50 -36.77
N GLN A 379 16.70 -1.27 -37.01
CA GLN A 379 16.77 -0.66 -38.33
C GLN A 379 18.22 -0.40 -38.79
N ALA A 380 19.11 -0.06 -37.86
CA ALA A 380 20.52 0.22 -38.14
C ALA A 380 21.36 -1.05 -38.41
N LEU A 381 20.87 -2.25 -38.08
CA LEU A 381 21.60 -3.49 -38.32
C LEU A 381 21.85 -3.70 -39.83
N PRO A 382 23.10 -3.99 -40.25
CA PRO A 382 23.46 -4.22 -41.66
C PRO A 382 23.06 -5.64 -42.11
N THR A 383 21.81 -6.01 -41.88
CA THR A 383 21.24 -7.34 -42.17
C THR A 383 19.96 -7.22 -43.00
N ARG A 384 19.50 -8.34 -43.55
CA ARG A 384 18.26 -8.39 -44.32
C ARG A 384 17.04 -8.09 -43.42
N PRO A 385 15.97 -7.47 -43.96
CA PRO A 385 14.75 -7.18 -43.20
C PRO A 385 14.16 -8.40 -42.47
N THR A 386 14.22 -9.58 -43.09
CA THR A 386 13.79 -10.85 -42.47
C THR A 386 14.56 -11.19 -41.20
N TRP A 387 15.86 -10.91 -41.16
CA TRP A 387 16.68 -11.10 -39.95
C TRP A 387 16.37 -10.04 -38.89
N ARG A 388 16.15 -8.79 -39.28
CA ARG A 388 15.73 -7.73 -38.33
C ARG A 388 14.40 -8.08 -37.66
N LEU A 389 13.45 -8.60 -38.43
CA LEU A 389 12.18 -9.10 -37.92
C LEU A 389 12.38 -10.30 -36.99
N ALA A 390 13.18 -11.29 -37.38
CA ALA A 390 13.46 -12.45 -36.53
C ALA A 390 14.09 -12.04 -35.19
N ILE A 391 15.07 -11.13 -35.20
CA ILE A 391 15.69 -10.57 -33.99
C ILE A 391 14.64 -9.81 -33.17
N GLY A 392 13.85 -8.92 -33.78
CA GLY A 392 12.80 -8.18 -33.09
C GLY A 392 11.75 -9.09 -32.44
N ALA A 393 11.29 -10.12 -33.14
CA ALA A 393 10.37 -11.12 -32.59
C ALA A 393 11.00 -11.89 -31.42
N THR A 394 12.29 -12.23 -31.54
CA THR A 394 13.05 -12.89 -30.47
C THR A 394 13.20 -11.98 -29.25
N CYS A 395 13.41 -10.67 -29.44
CA CYS A 395 13.42 -9.69 -28.35
C CYS A 395 12.06 -9.60 -27.65
N ALA A 396 10.95 -9.55 -28.40
CA ALA A 396 9.62 -9.48 -27.81
C ALA A 396 9.28 -10.73 -26.98
N VAL A 397 9.51 -11.92 -27.55
CA VAL A 397 9.29 -13.19 -26.85
C VAL A 397 10.26 -13.35 -25.68
N GLY A 398 11.55 -13.06 -25.88
CA GLY A 398 12.58 -13.18 -24.87
C GLY A 398 12.37 -12.23 -23.69
N ALA A 399 11.92 -10.99 -23.94
CA ALA A 399 11.58 -10.05 -22.89
C ALA A 399 10.35 -10.51 -22.10
N GLY A 400 9.28 -10.93 -22.79
CA GLY A 400 8.07 -11.45 -22.13
C GLY A 400 8.35 -12.69 -21.28
N VAL A 401 9.03 -13.69 -21.86
CA VAL A 401 9.40 -14.93 -21.14
C VAL A 401 10.39 -14.65 -20.01
N GLY A 402 11.38 -13.78 -20.25
CA GLY A 402 12.37 -13.41 -19.24
C GLY A 402 11.75 -12.73 -18.03
N GLN A 403 10.85 -11.76 -18.25
CA GLN A 403 10.12 -11.11 -17.17
C GLN A 403 9.19 -12.09 -16.45
N TYR A 404 8.44 -12.90 -17.19
CA TYR A 404 7.57 -13.93 -16.61
C TYR A 404 8.34 -14.89 -15.71
N VAL A 405 9.39 -15.54 -16.23
CA VAL A 405 10.18 -16.53 -15.47
C VAL A 405 10.81 -15.90 -14.23
N ARG A 406 11.29 -14.65 -14.33
CA ARG A 406 11.94 -13.96 -13.21
C ARG A 406 10.98 -13.55 -12.11
N TRP A 407 9.79 -13.05 -12.46
CA TRP A 407 8.92 -12.35 -11.51
C TRP A 407 7.63 -13.08 -11.18
N HIS A 408 7.23 -14.11 -11.95
CA HIS A 408 5.99 -14.85 -11.72
C HIS A 408 5.84 -15.36 -10.29
N ALA A 409 6.91 -15.91 -9.69
CA ALA A 409 6.83 -16.47 -8.33
C ALA A 409 6.44 -15.44 -7.26
N ILE A 410 6.78 -14.16 -7.47
CA ILE A 410 6.47 -13.06 -6.54
C ILE A 410 5.15 -12.38 -6.94
N CYS A 411 4.85 -12.28 -8.23
CA CYS A 411 3.66 -11.58 -8.74
C CYS A 411 2.41 -12.46 -8.84
N ASP A 412 2.55 -13.79 -8.78
CA ASP A 412 1.43 -14.72 -8.75
C ASP A 412 0.73 -14.67 -7.39
N GLN A 413 -0.42 -14.01 -7.32
CA GLN A 413 -1.25 -13.85 -6.12
C GLN A 413 -2.54 -14.68 -6.16
N SER A 414 -2.66 -15.62 -7.10
CA SER A 414 -3.84 -16.49 -7.30
C SER A 414 -4.27 -17.27 -6.05
N SER A 415 -3.32 -17.57 -5.17
CA SER A 415 -3.53 -18.30 -3.91
C SER A 415 -3.48 -17.40 -2.66
N ALA A 416 -3.27 -16.09 -2.81
CA ALA A 416 -3.08 -15.15 -1.71
C ALA A 416 -4.41 -14.80 -1.03
N THR A 417 -4.79 -15.62 -0.04
CA THR A 417 -6.01 -15.45 0.75
C THR A 417 -5.77 -14.86 2.14
N PHE A 418 -4.51 -14.56 2.48
CA PHE A 418 -4.07 -14.17 3.82
C PHE A 418 -4.76 -12.90 4.34
N ILE A 419 -4.95 -11.86 3.53
CA ILE A 419 -5.58 -10.60 3.98
C ILE A 419 -7.03 -10.82 4.40
N ALA A 420 -7.80 -11.56 3.58
CA ALA A 420 -9.18 -11.90 3.89
C ALA A 420 -9.30 -12.85 5.09
N GLN A 421 -8.37 -13.82 5.21
CA GLN A 421 -8.28 -14.71 6.36
C GLN A 421 -7.91 -13.98 7.65
N TYR A 422 -6.99 -13.02 7.57
CA TYR A 422 -6.60 -12.17 8.69
C TYR A 422 -7.77 -11.33 9.19
N ALA A 423 -8.56 -10.73 8.29
CA ALA A 423 -9.79 -10.05 8.67
C ALA A 423 -10.76 -10.98 9.41
N LYS A 424 -10.96 -12.23 8.95
CA LYS A 424 -11.79 -13.22 9.68
C LYS A 424 -11.20 -13.58 11.05
N ALA A 425 -9.88 -13.74 11.12
CA ALA A 425 -9.15 -14.00 12.37
C ALA A 425 -9.26 -12.84 13.38
N LEU A 426 -9.51 -11.62 12.93
CA LEU A 426 -9.81 -10.47 13.79
C LEU A 426 -11.29 -10.42 14.19
N LEU A 427 -12.19 -10.71 13.26
CA LEU A 427 -13.63 -10.55 13.42
C LEU A 427 -14.26 -11.68 14.24
N ASP A 428 -13.99 -12.95 13.90
CA ASP A 428 -14.70 -14.11 14.47
C ASP A 428 -14.45 -14.37 15.95
N PRO A 429 -13.26 -14.08 16.52
CA PRO A 429 -13.07 -14.06 17.97
C PRO A 429 -13.97 -13.12 18.76
N LEU A 430 -14.56 -12.09 18.11
CA LEU A 430 -15.29 -11.04 18.81
C LEU A 430 -16.73 -11.46 19.15
N PRO A 431 -17.22 -11.17 20.36
CA PRO A 431 -18.62 -11.35 20.71
C PRO A 431 -19.57 -10.57 19.80
N LYS A 432 -20.83 -11.01 19.77
CA LYS A 432 -21.88 -10.33 19.02
C LYS A 432 -22.06 -8.88 19.51
N ASN A 433 -22.20 -7.94 18.59
CA ASN A 433 -22.38 -6.50 18.84
C ASN A 433 -21.21 -5.82 19.58
N ALA A 434 -19.98 -6.36 19.49
CA ALA A 434 -18.81 -5.73 20.09
C ALA A 434 -18.46 -4.38 19.43
N LEU A 435 -17.86 -3.48 20.22
CA LEU A 435 -17.25 -2.24 19.75
C LEU A 435 -15.75 -2.45 19.53
N VAL A 436 -15.25 -2.10 18.36
CA VAL A 436 -13.86 -2.26 17.97
C VAL A 436 -13.30 -0.91 17.52
N PHE A 437 -12.32 -0.42 18.26
CA PHE A 437 -11.46 0.67 17.84
C PHE A 437 -10.26 0.09 17.11
N ILE A 438 -9.85 0.70 16.00
CA ILE A 438 -8.68 0.26 15.23
C ILE A 438 -7.72 1.42 15.05
N ASN A 439 -6.45 1.19 15.36
CA ASN A 439 -5.35 2.10 15.08
C ASN A 439 -4.19 1.35 14.41
N TYR A 440 -4.51 0.68 13.30
CA TYR A 440 -3.56 -0.05 12.47
C TYR A 440 -4.15 -0.24 11.07
N ASP A 441 -3.44 0.22 10.04
CA ASP A 441 -4.00 0.38 8.69
C ASP A 441 -4.53 -0.93 8.12
N LEU A 442 -3.74 -2.01 8.13
CA LEU A 442 -4.18 -3.27 7.53
C LEU A 442 -5.36 -3.91 8.27
N GLN A 443 -5.45 -3.76 9.59
CA GLN A 443 -6.64 -4.20 10.35
C GLN A 443 -7.87 -3.41 9.93
N TRP A 444 -7.73 -2.09 9.78
CA TRP A 444 -8.82 -1.22 9.36
C TRP A 444 -9.30 -1.56 7.96
N THR A 445 -8.41 -1.59 6.96
CA THR A 445 -8.79 -1.78 5.56
C THR A 445 -9.38 -3.17 5.32
N SER A 446 -8.78 -4.22 5.89
CA SER A 446 -9.22 -5.61 5.71
C SER A 446 -10.56 -5.92 6.40
N MET A 447 -10.73 -5.55 7.68
CA MET A 447 -12.00 -5.77 8.40
C MET A 447 -13.13 -4.95 7.78
N ARG A 448 -12.82 -3.74 7.32
CA ARG A 448 -13.80 -2.85 6.70
C ARG A 448 -14.31 -3.38 5.37
N TYR A 449 -13.41 -3.90 4.51
CA TYR A 449 -13.84 -4.56 3.27
C TYR A 449 -14.80 -5.71 3.56
N LEU A 450 -14.43 -6.65 4.43
CA LEU A 450 -15.24 -7.83 4.71
C LEU A 450 -16.62 -7.45 5.28
N THR A 451 -16.65 -6.51 6.20
CA THR A 451 -17.90 -6.09 6.87
C THR A 451 -18.81 -5.27 5.97
N ARG A 452 -18.24 -4.36 5.17
CA ARG A 452 -19.02 -3.46 4.31
C ARG A 452 -19.34 -4.11 2.97
N CYS A 453 -18.36 -4.64 2.24
CA CYS A 453 -18.59 -5.19 0.89
C CYS A 453 -19.23 -6.58 0.91
N GLU A 454 -18.73 -7.47 1.77
CA GLU A 454 -19.12 -8.89 1.80
C GLU A 454 -20.21 -9.19 2.84
N GLY A 455 -20.58 -8.21 3.68
CA GLY A 455 -21.58 -8.38 4.72
C GLY A 455 -21.16 -9.37 5.82
N TYR A 456 -19.85 -9.54 6.04
CA TYR A 456 -19.30 -10.44 7.04
C TYR A 456 -19.28 -9.77 8.42
N ARG A 457 -19.91 -10.38 9.44
CA ARG A 457 -20.02 -9.78 10.80
C ARG A 457 -20.56 -8.33 10.81
N PRO A 458 -21.72 -8.06 10.18
CA PRO A 458 -22.31 -6.72 10.13
C PRO A 458 -22.85 -6.25 11.50
N ASP A 459 -22.84 -7.13 12.51
CA ASP A 459 -23.23 -6.83 13.89
C ASP A 459 -22.18 -5.98 14.63
N LEU A 460 -20.93 -5.98 14.17
CA LEU A 460 -19.83 -5.28 14.85
C LEU A 460 -19.83 -3.78 14.54
N THR A 461 -19.50 -2.97 15.55
CA THR A 461 -19.23 -1.54 15.35
C THR A 461 -17.72 -1.33 15.29
N ILE A 462 -17.20 -0.97 14.11
CA ILE A 462 -15.77 -0.80 13.88
C ILE A 462 -15.48 0.66 13.54
N ILE A 463 -14.53 1.27 14.25
CA ILE A 463 -14.17 2.69 14.09
C ILE A 463 -12.66 2.85 14.07
N ASN A 464 -12.16 3.61 13.09
CA ASN A 464 -10.77 3.99 12.99
C ASN A 464 -10.45 5.16 13.94
N LEU A 465 -9.51 4.98 14.87
CA LEU A 465 -9.15 6.01 15.85
C LEU A 465 -8.45 7.21 15.19
N SER A 466 -7.61 6.98 14.18
CA SER A 466 -6.95 8.07 13.43
C SER A 466 -7.96 8.98 12.73
N MET A 467 -9.07 8.43 12.23
CA MET A 467 -10.12 9.26 11.65
C MET A 467 -10.85 10.10 12.72
N MET A 468 -11.00 9.57 13.93
CA MET A 468 -11.66 10.28 15.02
C MET A 468 -10.89 11.51 15.47
N THR A 469 -9.59 11.63 15.18
CA THR A 469 -8.80 12.79 15.62
C THR A 469 -9.07 14.05 14.82
N TYR A 470 -9.67 13.93 13.63
CA TYR A 470 -10.03 15.08 12.82
C TYR A 470 -11.35 15.71 13.28
N ALA A 471 -11.40 17.03 13.38
CA ALA A 471 -12.59 17.78 13.78
C ALA A 471 -13.83 17.48 12.91
N TRP A 472 -13.63 17.17 11.62
CA TRP A 472 -14.74 16.82 10.72
C TRP A 472 -15.43 15.50 11.08
N PHE A 473 -14.82 14.63 11.90
CA PHE A 473 -15.42 13.37 12.34
C PHE A 473 -16.73 13.60 13.12
N GLY A 474 -16.88 14.75 13.77
CA GLY A 474 -18.11 15.14 14.45
C GLY A 474 -19.35 15.08 13.54
N THR A 475 -19.19 15.35 12.24
CA THR A 475 -20.29 15.27 11.25
C THR A 475 -20.69 13.82 10.94
N LYS A 476 -19.88 12.83 11.35
CA LYS A 476 -20.11 11.40 11.12
C LYS A 476 -20.76 10.70 12.32
N HIS A 477 -20.92 11.35 13.48
CA HIS A 477 -21.48 10.72 14.68
C HIS A 477 -22.86 10.12 14.48
N ALA A 478 -23.71 10.75 13.66
CA ALA A 478 -25.03 10.25 13.33
C ALA A 478 -25.02 8.88 12.64
N LEU A 479 -23.89 8.47 12.04
CA LEU A 479 -23.68 7.17 11.41
C LEU A 479 -23.41 6.05 12.43
N TYR A 480 -23.21 6.40 13.70
CA TYR A 480 -22.96 5.48 14.81
C TYR A 480 -23.96 5.73 15.95
N PRO A 481 -25.28 5.58 15.72
CA PRO A 481 -26.32 5.92 16.71
C PRO A 481 -26.26 5.11 18.02
N GLN A 482 -25.53 4.01 18.02
CA GLN A 482 -25.26 3.17 19.18
C GLN A 482 -24.17 3.74 20.11
N LEU A 483 -23.37 4.70 19.65
CA LEU A 483 -22.31 5.31 20.44
C LEU A 483 -22.70 6.69 20.96
N ILE A 484 -22.23 6.97 22.18
CA ILE A 484 -22.31 8.28 22.79
C ILE A 484 -20.95 8.94 22.64
N PHE A 485 -20.87 10.05 21.90
CA PHE A 485 -19.66 10.84 21.73
C PHE A 485 -19.66 12.03 22.71
N PRO A 486 -18.65 12.17 23.59
CA PRO A 486 -18.62 13.26 24.58
C PRO A 486 -18.33 14.64 23.97
N GLY A 487 -17.79 14.69 22.76
CA GLY A 487 -17.49 15.90 22.01
C GLY A 487 -17.47 15.61 20.52
N SER A 488 -16.73 16.39 19.74
CA SER A 488 -16.69 16.34 18.27
C SER A 488 -15.58 15.45 17.68
N HIS A 489 -14.42 15.37 18.33
CA HIS A 489 -13.27 14.61 17.85
C HIS A 489 -12.37 14.14 19.00
N LEU A 490 -11.59 13.09 18.76
CA LEU A 490 -10.66 12.49 19.70
C LEU A 490 -9.39 13.35 19.82
N VAL A 491 -9.04 13.72 21.05
CA VAL A 491 -7.79 14.43 21.36
C VAL A 491 -7.03 13.71 22.47
N PRO A 492 -5.69 13.80 22.52
CA PRO A 492 -4.94 13.38 23.69
C PRO A 492 -5.43 14.10 24.94
N ALA A 493 -5.54 13.41 26.08
CA ALA A 493 -6.01 13.99 27.34
C ALA A 493 -5.19 15.21 27.79
N SER A 494 -3.93 15.31 27.36
CA SER A 494 -3.00 16.41 27.65
C SER A 494 -3.21 17.68 26.84
N THR A 495 -4.15 17.71 25.88
CA THR A 495 -4.36 18.84 24.97
C THR A 495 -5.68 19.60 25.23
N SER A 496 -5.73 20.88 24.85
CA SER A 496 -6.90 21.75 25.06
C SER A 496 -8.15 21.19 24.37
N GLN A 497 -9.23 21.00 25.11
CA GLN A 497 -10.47 20.35 24.64
C GLN A 497 -11.38 21.31 23.85
N GLY A 498 -10.91 21.91 22.76
CA GLY A 498 -11.69 22.79 21.87
C GLY A 498 -12.86 22.09 21.17
N GLY A 499 -13.82 21.57 21.94
CA GLY A 499 -14.86 20.64 21.53
C GLY A 499 -14.40 19.19 21.38
N GLY A 500 -13.14 18.86 21.70
CA GLY A 500 -12.59 17.49 21.64
C GLY A 500 -12.83 16.68 22.92
N PHE A 501 -12.60 15.37 22.87
CA PHE A 501 -12.72 14.45 24.02
C PHE A 501 -11.57 13.44 24.05
N SER A 502 -11.24 12.93 25.24
CA SER A 502 -10.24 11.86 25.41
C SER A 502 -10.83 10.47 25.18
N LEU A 503 -9.98 9.48 24.89
CA LEU A 503 -10.43 8.09 24.75
C LEU A 503 -11.08 7.59 26.05
N LEU A 504 -10.57 7.99 27.22
CA LEU A 504 -11.18 7.67 28.51
C LEU A 504 -12.63 8.17 28.61
N GLN A 505 -12.88 9.44 28.27
CA GLN A 505 -14.24 10.00 28.27
C GLN A 505 -15.18 9.23 27.33
N LEU A 506 -14.69 8.81 26.16
CA LEU A 506 -15.46 8.00 25.22
C LEU A 506 -15.79 6.61 25.79
N LEU A 507 -14.81 5.95 26.42
CA LEU A 507 -15.00 4.65 27.02
C LEU A 507 -16.00 4.71 28.17
N ASP A 508 -15.87 5.69 29.07
CA ASP A 508 -16.77 5.89 30.21
C ASP A 508 -18.21 6.12 29.76
N ALA A 509 -18.41 6.96 28.73
CA ALA A 509 -19.73 7.23 28.15
C ALA A 509 -20.41 5.97 27.59
N ASN A 510 -19.64 4.95 27.18
CA ASN A 510 -20.14 3.76 26.50
C ASN A 510 -19.99 2.47 27.32
N ALA A 511 -19.27 2.48 28.45
CA ALA A 511 -18.93 1.29 29.23
C ALA A 511 -20.14 0.46 29.65
N LYS A 512 -21.23 1.12 30.09
CA LYS A 512 -22.47 0.45 30.51
C LYS A 512 -23.14 -0.28 29.34
N ARG A 513 -23.13 0.32 28.14
CA ARG A 513 -23.77 -0.23 26.93
C ARG A 513 -23.04 -1.46 26.41
N TYR A 514 -21.71 -1.41 26.45
CA TYR A 514 -20.85 -2.50 25.97
C TYR A 514 -20.36 -3.44 27.07
N ARG A 515 -20.92 -3.36 28.29
CA ARG A 515 -20.54 -4.23 29.41
C ARG A 515 -20.58 -5.73 29.08
N LYS A 516 -21.56 -6.16 28.27
CA LYS A 516 -21.69 -7.55 27.84
C LYS A 516 -20.88 -7.87 26.59
N ALA A 517 -20.96 -7.02 25.57
CA ALA A 517 -20.35 -7.28 24.26
C ALA A 517 -18.83 -7.04 24.24
N GLY A 518 -18.34 -6.16 25.12
CA GLY A 518 -16.94 -5.75 25.19
C GLY A 518 -16.60 -4.58 24.27
N ILE A 519 -15.50 -3.90 24.62
CA ILE A 519 -14.84 -2.89 23.81
C ILE A 519 -13.42 -3.40 23.54
N TYR A 520 -13.00 -3.33 22.28
CA TYR A 520 -11.75 -3.91 21.81
C TYR A 520 -10.91 -2.86 21.07
N LEU A 521 -9.60 -3.03 21.11
CA LEU A 521 -8.62 -2.22 20.40
C LEU A 521 -7.78 -3.13 19.48
N GLY A 522 -7.74 -2.77 18.20
CA GLY A 522 -6.76 -3.23 17.23
C GLY A 522 -5.62 -2.22 17.09
N GLY A 523 -4.40 -2.72 16.91
CA GLY A 523 -3.19 -1.89 16.89
C GLY A 523 -2.75 -1.45 18.29
N GLN A 524 -2.13 -0.28 18.36
CA GLN A 524 -1.65 0.36 19.59
C GLN A 524 -2.01 1.84 19.56
N LEU A 525 -2.08 2.51 20.70
CA LEU A 525 -2.31 3.96 20.72
C LEU A 525 -1.05 4.72 20.30
N ASN A 526 -1.22 5.81 19.55
CA ASN A 526 -0.10 6.65 19.07
C ASN A 526 0.58 7.47 20.20
N TYR A 527 -0.01 7.49 21.39
CA TYR A 527 0.48 8.24 22.56
C TYR A 527 0.21 7.45 23.84
N LYS A 528 1.01 7.74 24.89
CA LYS A 528 0.76 7.22 26.23
C LYS A 528 -0.28 8.10 26.93
N ASP A 529 -1.30 7.46 27.47
CA ASP A 529 -2.36 8.11 28.25
C ASP A 529 -2.39 7.50 29.65
N SER A 530 -1.79 8.18 30.61
CA SER A 530 -1.68 7.70 31.99
C SER A 530 -3.04 7.62 32.69
N ASP A 531 -4.01 8.45 32.32
CA ASP A 531 -5.34 8.43 32.92
C ASP A 531 -6.12 7.22 32.43
N LEU A 532 -6.05 6.96 31.12
CA LEU A 532 -6.58 5.75 30.52
C LEU A 532 -5.97 4.50 31.14
N LEU A 533 -4.64 4.44 31.26
CA LEU A 533 -3.94 3.28 31.83
C LEU A 533 -4.21 3.07 33.33
N ARG A 534 -4.65 4.10 34.05
CA ARG A 534 -5.13 3.97 35.44
C ARG A 534 -6.54 3.39 35.50
N ALA A 535 -7.42 3.75 34.57
CA ALA A 535 -8.82 3.35 34.56
C ALA A 535 -9.07 2.01 33.82
N TYR A 536 -8.28 1.70 32.80
CA TYR A 536 -8.43 0.53 31.94
C TYR A 536 -7.09 -0.20 31.75
N THR A 537 -7.18 -1.53 31.72
CA THR A 537 -6.11 -2.41 31.29
C THR A 537 -6.45 -3.06 29.94
N PHE A 538 -5.43 -3.36 29.16
CA PHE A 538 -5.52 -4.02 27.86
C PHE A 538 -5.33 -5.51 28.05
N VAL A 539 -6.42 -6.28 27.98
CA VAL A 539 -6.41 -7.73 28.17
C VAL A 539 -6.37 -8.40 26.80
N PRO A 540 -5.32 -9.16 26.46
CA PRO A 540 -5.22 -9.80 25.16
C PRO A 540 -6.45 -10.67 24.83
N HIS A 541 -6.96 -10.53 23.60
CA HIS A 541 -8.11 -11.26 23.09
C HIS A 541 -7.92 -11.63 21.60
N GLY A 542 -7.30 -12.77 21.35
CA GLY A 542 -6.93 -13.18 19.99
C GLY A 542 -5.87 -12.24 19.41
N LEU A 543 -6.20 -11.57 18.30
CA LEU A 543 -5.34 -10.58 17.64
C LEU A 543 -5.67 -9.12 18.06
N LEU A 544 -6.58 -8.94 19.01
CA LEU A 544 -7.03 -7.64 19.51
C LEU A 544 -6.82 -7.58 21.03
N ASP A 545 -6.95 -6.40 21.62
CA ASP A 545 -6.94 -6.23 23.07
C ASP A 545 -8.32 -5.81 23.57
N LYS A 546 -8.85 -6.50 24.56
CA LYS A 546 -10.07 -6.09 25.26
C LYS A 546 -9.75 -5.01 26.28
N LEU A 547 -10.41 -3.87 26.16
CA LEU A 547 -10.37 -2.81 27.17
C LEU A 547 -11.20 -3.24 28.38
N HIS A 548 -10.54 -3.43 29.52
CA HIS A 548 -11.16 -3.92 30.76
C HIS A 548 -10.91 -2.95 31.92
N PRO A 549 -11.94 -2.52 32.67
CA PRO A 549 -11.75 -1.61 33.80
C PRO A 549 -10.83 -2.19 34.87
N THR A 550 -9.85 -1.41 35.33
CA THR A 550 -8.91 -1.82 36.40
C THR A 550 -9.60 -2.03 37.75
N SER A 551 -10.76 -1.41 37.95
CA SER A 551 -11.61 -1.56 39.14
C SER A 551 -12.29 -2.92 39.27
N MET A 552 -12.24 -3.76 38.23
CA MET A 552 -12.85 -5.08 38.22
C MET A 552 -11.81 -6.17 37.97
N PRO A 553 -11.90 -7.33 38.65
CA PRO A 553 -11.01 -8.45 38.34
C PRO A 553 -11.20 -8.89 36.89
N VAL A 554 -10.09 -9.05 36.15
CA VAL A 554 -10.09 -9.50 34.74
C VAL A 554 -10.72 -10.88 34.61
N TYR A 555 -10.42 -11.75 35.58
CA TYR A 555 -10.92 -13.12 35.64
C TYR A 555 -11.11 -13.56 37.09
N ARG A 556 -11.91 -14.60 37.31
CA ARG A 556 -12.05 -15.24 38.63
C ARG A 556 -10.91 -16.23 38.92
N ARG A 557 -10.42 -16.92 37.89
CA ARG A 557 -9.33 -17.90 37.97
C ARG A 557 -8.49 -17.81 36.70
N LEU A 558 -7.17 -17.71 36.85
CA LEU A 558 -6.23 -17.59 35.74
C LEU A 558 -6.37 -18.75 34.74
N LYS A 559 -6.51 -19.99 35.27
CA LYS A 559 -6.74 -21.20 34.46
C LYS A 559 -7.96 -21.10 33.55
N THR A 560 -9.05 -20.49 34.02
CA THR A 560 -10.30 -20.33 33.24
C THR A 560 -10.12 -19.30 32.15
N TRP A 561 -9.48 -18.17 32.45
CA TRP A 561 -9.14 -17.16 31.45
C TRP A 561 -8.20 -17.73 30.38
N HIS A 562 -7.14 -18.43 30.79
CA HIS A 562 -6.20 -19.07 29.88
C HIS A 562 -6.91 -20.05 28.95
N ALA A 563 -7.78 -20.92 29.48
CA ALA A 563 -8.57 -21.85 28.65
C ALA A 563 -9.50 -21.13 27.66
N GLN A 564 -10.13 -20.02 28.06
CA GLN A 564 -10.92 -19.20 27.14
C GLN A 564 -10.04 -18.57 26.06
N MET A 565 -8.82 -18.19 26.40
CA MET A 565 -7.89 -17.60 25.46
C MET A 565 -7.27 -18.60 24.49
N THR A 566 -6.96 -19.81 24.95
CA THR A 566 -6.62 -20.93 24.05
C THR A 566 -7.73 -21.16 23.02
N LYS A 567 -9.02 -21.16 23.43
CA LYS A 567 -10.14 -21.29 22.48
C LYS A 567 -10.22 -20.14 21.49
N THR A 568 -9.94 -18.92 21.95
CA THR A 568 -9.96 -17.73 21.08
C THR A 568 -8.83 -17.81 20.05
N LEU A 569 -7.62 -18.22 20.46
CA LEU A 569 -6.51 -18.46 19.56
C LEU A 569 -6.75 -19.63 18.60
N GLN A 570 -7.52 -20.65 18.99
CA GLN A 570 -7.93 -21.71 18.07
C GLN A 570 -8.78 -21.17 16.92
N VAL A 571 -9.64 -20.18 17.16
CA VAL A 571 -10.39 -19.50 16.09
C VAL A 571 -9.44 -18.71 15.19
N VAL A 572 -8.48 -17.99 15.77
CA VAL A 572 -7.44 -17.28 14.99
C VAL A 572 -6.66 -18.26 14.11
N HIS A 573 -6.18 -19.37 14.67
CA HIS A 573 -5.42 -20.40 13.96
C HIS A 573 -6.27 -21.14 12.91
N HIS A 574 -7.57 -21.29 13.12
CA HIS A 574 -8.47 -21.85 12.11
C HIS A 574 -8.49 -21.00 10.83
N HIS A 575 -8.45 -19.68 10.97
CA HIS A 575 -8.40 -18.77 9.81
C HIS A 575 -6.97 -18.58 9.28
N LEU A 576 -5.97 -18.61 10.14
CA LEU A 576 -4.55 -18.48 9.80
C LEU A 576 -3.79 -19.75 10.23
N PRO A 577 -4.04 -20.90 9.56
CA PRO A 577 -3.35 -22.15 9.87
C PRO A 577 -1.87 -22.05 9.50
N THR A 578 -1.57 -21.28 8.45
CA THR A 578 -0.23 -20.89 8.02
C THR A 578 -0.18 -19.37 7.95
N LEU A 579 0.99 -18.81 8.25
CA LEU A 579 1.26 -17.39 8.07
C LEU A 579 1.89 -17.14 6.71
N PRO A 580 1.82 -15.90 6.18
CA PRO A 580 2.52 -15.53 4.97
C PRO A 580 4.01 -15.91 5.02
N PRO A 581 4.52 -16.72 4.09
CA PRO A 581 5.90 -17.19 4.13
C PRO A 581 6.87 -16.05 3.78
N PRO A 582 7.94 -15.82 4.59
CA PRO A 582 8.93 -14.76 4.34
C PRO A 582 9.68 -14.91 3.02
N SER A 583 9.75 -16.12 2.45
CA SER A 583 10.35 -16.37 1.14
C SER A 583 9.58 -15.74 -0.02
N ARG A 584 8.31 -15.39 0.20
CA ARG A 584 7.43 -14.78 -0.81
C ARG A 584 7.02 -13.36 -0.44
N TYR A 585 6.85 -13.09 0.86
CA TYR A 585 6.39 -11.81 1.37
C TYR A 585 7.49 -11.19 2.23
N SER A 586 8.21 -10.22 1.66
CA SER A 586 9.21 -9.42 2.38
C SER A 586 8.54 -8.34 3.24
N ASP A 587 9.34 -7.64 4.03
CA ASP A 587 8.91 -6.49 4.83
C ASP A 587 8.43 -5.28 4.00
N GLU A 588 8.58 -5.32 2.67
CA GLU A 588 7.97 -4.39 1.72
C GLU A 588 6.47 -4.65 1.47
N THR A 589 5.95 -5.81 1.90
CA THR A 589 4.60 -6.27 1.59
C THR A 589 3.65 -6.18 2.78
N TRP A 590 2.35 -6.09 2.50
CA TRP A 590 1.32 -6.04 3.53
C TRP A 590 1.12 -7.39 4.22
N GLU A 591 1.29 -8.49 3.50
CA GLU A 591 1.18 -9.84 4.03
C GLU A 591 2.22 -10.11 5.11
N TRP A 592 3.45 -9.61 4.95
CA TRP A 592 4.47 -9.72 6.00
C TRP A 592 4.01 -9.07 7.32
N THR A 593 3.23 -7.99 7.22
CA THR A 593 2.70 -7.30 8.41
C THR A 593 1.65 -8.13 9.16
N ILE A 594 0.98 -9.09 8.50
CA ILE A 594 0.07 -10.05 9.15
C ILE A 594 0.88 -10.99 10.04
N ALA A 595 1.97 -11.55 9.52
CA ALA A 595 2.85 -12.43 10.29
C ALA A 595 3.42 -11.66 11.49
N ARG A 596 3.93 -10.44 11.26
CA ARG A 596 4.41 -9.56 12.35
C ARG A 596 3.34 -9.34 13.42
N ASP A 597 2.14 -8.89 13.05
CA ASP A 597 1.07 -8.62 14.02
C ASP A 597 0.65 -9.87 14.78
N TYR A 598 0.53 -11.01 14.10
CA TYR A 598 0.24 -12.29 14.73
C TYR A 598 1.27 -12.65 15.83
N HIS A 599 2.55 -12.56 15.51
CA HIS A 599 3.63 -12.88 16.45
C HIS A 599 3.71 -11.87 17.59
N MET A 600 3.60 -10.57 17.30
CA MET A 600 3.57 -9.53 18.34
C MET A 600 2.39 -9.71 19.30
N LYS A 601 1.21 -10.10 18.81
CA LYS A 601 0.04 -10.39 19.68
C LYS A 601 0.23 -11.66 20.51
N ARG A 602 0.90 -12.69 19.97
CA ARG A 602 1.28 -13.86 20.78
C ARG A 602 2.25 -13.49 21.90
N LEU A 603 3.21 -12.61 21.65
CA LEU A 603 4.13 -12.10 22.67
C LEU A 603 3.43 -11.23 23.71
N SER A 604 2.47 -10.40 23.29
CA SER A 604 1.64 -9.62 24.22
C SER A 604 0.84 -10.54 25.15
N LEU A 605 0.24 -11.61 24.62
CA LEU A 605 -0.45 -12.62 25.44
C LEU A 605 0.51 -13.31 26.42
N ALA A 606 1.69 -13.72 25.97
CA ALA A 606 2.70 -14.36 26.80
C ALA A 606 3.17 -13.43 27.95
N THR A 607 3.39 -12.16 27.63
CA THR A 607 3.77 -11.12 28.61
C THR A 607 2.66 -10.88 29.62
N PHE A 608 1.41 -10.82 29.18
CA PHE A 608 0.25 -10.68 30.08
C PHE A 608 0.12 -11.90 31.00
N LEU A 609 0.28 -13.12 30.48
CA LEU A 609 0.26 -14.34 31.29
C LEU A 609 1.39 -14.33 32.34
N LEU A 610 2.60 -13.90 31.96
CA LEU A 610 3.72 -13.77 32.88
C LEU A 610 3.38 -12.82 34.04
N ASP A 611 2.92 -11.61 33.73
CA ASP A 611 2.59 -10.59 34.72
C ASP A 611 1.51 -11.07 35.69
N GLU A 612 0.44 -11.67 35.16
CA GLU A 612 -0.65 -12.23 35.97
C GLU A 612 -0.21 -13.43 36.82
N THR A 613 0.70 -14.26 36.31
CA THR A 613 1.29 -15.37 37.07
C THR A 613 2.14 -14.85 38.22
N ILE A 614 2.96 -13.83 37.99
CA ILE A 614 3.80 -13.21 39.02
C ILE A 614 2.92 -12.59 40.12
N LYS A 615 1.90 -11.80 39.75
CA LYS A 615 0.97 -11.17 40.72
C LYS A 615 0.25 -12.20 41.59
N ALA A 616 -0.07 -13.36 41.03
CA ALA A 616 -0.77 -14.43 41.73
C ALA A 616 0.16 -15.38 42.52
N ASN A 617 1.49 -15.13 42.56
CA ASN A 617 2.49 -16.11 43.03
C ASN A 617 2.26 -17.50 42.42
N GLY A 618 2.02 -17.54 41.10
CA GLY A 618 1.65 -18.73 40.36
C GLY A 618 2.77 -19.76 40.23
N SER A 619 2.40 -20.97 39.80
CA SER A 619 3.30 -22.12 39.71
C SER A 619 4.35 -21.99 38.60
N ILE A 620 5.42 -22.79 38.71
CA ILE A 620 6.48 -22.91 37.72
C ILE A 620 5.90 -23.25 36.34
N ALA A 621 4.85 -24.07 36.28
CA ALA A 621 4.18 -24.46 35.03
C ALA A 621 3.61 -23.25 34.25
N TRP A 622 3.03 -22.26 34.95
CA TRP A 622 2.49 -21.07 34.29
C TRP A 622 3.58 -20.11 33.82
N LEU A 623 4.65 -19.96 34.61
CA LEU A 623 5.83 -19.20 34.19
C LEU A 623 6.44 -19.83 32.94
N ALA A 624 6.52 -21.17 32.90
CA ALA A 624 7.06 -21.90 31.76
C ALA A 624 6.17 -21.75 30.53
N GLU A 625 4.84 -21.81 30.71
CA GLU A 625 3.88 -21.57 29.63
C GLU A 625 4.02 -20.15 29.05
N ALA A 626 4.25 -19.14 29.89
CA ALA A 626 4.52 -17.77 29.45
C ALA A 626 5.87 -17.64 28.73
N ALA A 627 6.90 -18.38 29.14
CA ALA A 627 8.23 -18.34 28.51
C ALA A 627 8.24 -18.95 27.10
N LYS A 628 7.41 -19.96 26.80
CA LYS A 628 7.44 -20.70 25.52
C LYS A 628 7.33 -19.81 24.28
N PRO A 629 6.34 -18.89 24.15
CA PRO A 629 6.27 -18.02 22.97
C PRO A 629 7.46 -17.05 22.88
N MET A 630 7.97 -16.57 24.01
CA MET A 630 9.12 -15.66 24.03
C MET A 630 10.41 -16.36 23.56
N GLU A 631 10.64 -17.61 24.00
CA GLU A 631 11.74 -18.45 23.51
C GLU A 631 11.63 -18.71 22.01
N HIS A 632 10.43 -19.07 21.54
CA HIS A 632 10.20 -19.30 20.12
C HIS A 632 10.51 -18.06 19.27
N SER A 633 10.02 -16.88 19.67
CA SER A 633 10.29 -15.64 18.95
C SER A 633 11.77 -15.28 18.94
N LEU A 634 12.48 -15.48 20.05
CA LEU A 634 13.92 -15.21 20.13
C LEU A 634 14.76 -16.11 19.21
N LEU A 635 14.38 -17.39 19.09
CA LEU A 635 15.16 -18.40 18.37
C LEU A 635 14.79 -18.55 16.90
N SER A 636 13.54 -18.31 16.54
CA SER A 636 12.98 -18.73 15.25
C SER A 636 12.35 -17.60 14.43
N GLU A 637 12.08 -16.44 15.04
CA GLU A 637 11.40 -15.34 14.36
C GLU A 637 12.34 -14.19 14.01
N PRO A 638 12.08 -13.46 12.91
CA PRO A 638 12.83 -12.25 12.57
C PRO A 638 12.85 -11.25 13.72
N ARG A 639 13.97 -10.53 13.87
CA ARG A 639 14.16 -9.51 14.91
C ARG A 639 13.03 -8.47 14.92
N GLN A 640 12.44 -8.16 13.77
CA GLN A 640 11.36 -7.19 13.60
C GLN A 640 10.02 -7.64 14.21
N PHE A 641 9.87 -8.91 14.60
CA PHE A 641 8.63 -9.45 15.17
C PHE A 641 8.55 -9.29 16.69
N TRP A 642 9.61 -8.80 17.33
CA TRP A 642 9.68 -8.62 18.77
C TRP A 642 10.43 -7.34 19.17
N THR A 643 10.22 -6.89 20.42
CA THR A 643 10.87 -5.72 21.00
C THR A 643 11.91 -6.13 22.03
N ASP A 644 12.81 -5.20 22.41
CA ASP A 644 13.86 -5.47 23.41
C ASP A 644 13.29 -5.94 24.76
N ASP A 645 12.05 -5.55 25.08
CA ASP A 645 11.33 -5.98 26.28
C ASP A 645 11.12 -7.50 26.36
N LEU A 646 11.14 -8.20 25.21
CA LEU A 646 11.09 -9.66 25.17
C LEU A 646 12.18 -10.28 26.03
N LEU A 647 13.43 -9.83 25.90
CA LEU A 647 14.57 -10.42 26.62
C LEU A 647 14.45 -10.18 28.13
N LYS A 648 14.00 -8.99 28.52
CA LYS A 648 13.73 -8.66 29.92
C LYS A 648 12.64 -9.58 30.49
N ASN A 649 11.51 -9.70 29.80
CA ASN A 649 10.37 -10.50 30.25
C ASN A 649 10.69 -11.99 30.26
N LEU A 650 11.44 -12.49 29.29
CA LEU A 650 11.90 -13.87 29.26
C LEU A 650 12.82 -14.19 30.45
N GLY A 651 13.78 -13.31 30.74
CA GLY A 651 14.61 -13.48 31.93
C GLY A 651 13.83 -13.35 33.23
N LEU A 652 12.81 -12.48 33.30
CA LEU A 652 11.90 -12.43 34.44
C LEU A 652 11.16 -13.75 34.63
N ALA A 653 10.64 -14.38 33.56
CA ALA A 653 9.99 -15.68 33.65
C ALA A 653 10.89 -16.71 34.33
N TYR A 654 12.14 -16.86 33.87
CA TYR A 654 13.10 -17.79 34.48
C TYR A 654 13.52 -17.38 35.89
N ALA A 655 13.70 -16.09 36.17
CA ALA A 655 14.04 -15.60 37.49
C ALA A 655 12.98 -15.97 38.53
N TYR A 656 11.70 -15.83 38.18
CA TYR A 656 10.60 -16.23 39.06
C TYR A 656 10.47 -17.75 39.19
N MET A 657 10.83 -18.54 38.16
CA MET A 657 10.91 -20.01 38.29
C MET A 657 11.96 -20.41 39.31
N VAL A 658 13.18 -19.85 39.22
CA VAL A 658 14.30 -20.15 40.12
C VAL A 658 13.97 -19.77 41.57
N LYS A 659 13.30 -18.63 41.76
CA LYS A 659 12.85 -18.16 43.08
C LYS A 659 11.67 -18.93 43.65
N SER A 660 10.98 -19.74 42.84
CA SER A 660 9.80 -20.46 43.29
C SER A 660 10.17 -21.49 44.37
N PRO A 661 9.39 -21.57 45.47
CA PRO A 661 9.56 -22.61 46.48
C PRO A 661 9.02 -23.97 46.01
N GLU A 662 8.30 -24.02 44.88
CA GLU A 662 7.74 -25.24 44.31
C GLU A 662 8.84 -26.22 43.87
N THR A 663 8.65 -27.50 44.21
CA THR A 663 9.50 -28.61 43.77
C THR A 663 8.77 -29.38 42.67
N LEU A 664 9.35 -29.45 41.47
CA LEU A 664 8.83 -30.32 40.42
C LEU A 664 9.07 -31.79 40.79
N PRO A 665 8.05 -32.67 40.74
CA PRO A 665 8.22 -34.11 40.95
C PRO A 665 9.22 -34.70 39.95
N SER A 666 10.00 -35.71 40.36
CA SER A 666 10.98 -36.41 39.51
C SER A 666 10.36 -37.05 38.26
N GLU A 667 9.05 -37.36 38.32
CA GLU A 667 8.26 -37.97 37.24
C GLU A 667 7.46 -36.95 36.40
N ALA A 668 7.53 -35.65 36.73
CA ALA A 668 6.83 -34.62 35.98
C ALA A 668 7.50 -34.42 34.60
N THR A 669 6.68 -34.24 33.56
CA THR A 669 7.17 -33.82 32.25
C THR A 669 7.98 -32.54 32.40
N ASP A 670 9.17 -32.51 31.81
CA ASP A 670 10.04 -31.35 31.86
C ASP A 670 9.29 -30.10 31.37
N VAL A 671 9.16 -29.12 32.26
CA VAL A 671 8.44 -27.86 31.97
C VAL A 671 9.29 -26.91 31.13
N LEU A 672 10.62 -27.10 31.10
CA LEU A 672 11.52 -26.30 30.29
C LEU A 672 11.61 -26.85 28.87
N LEU A 673 11.85 -25.96 27.91
CA LEU A 673 12.10 -26.38 26.53
C LEU A 673 13.46 -27.09 26.43
N PRO A 674 13.63 -28.08 25.53
CA PRO A 674 14.84 -28.91 25.48
C PRO A 674 16.17 -28.15 25.32
N HIS A 675 16.15 -26.97 24.71
CA HIS A 675 17.37 -26.14 24.52
C HIS A 675 17.76 -25.35 25.78
N VAL A 676 16.86 -25.18 26.73
CA VAL A 676 17.08 -24.36 27.93
C VAL A 676 18.10 -25.04 28.83
N GLY A 677 19.27 -24.42 28.97
CA GLY A 677 20.36 -24.97 29.78
C GLY A 677 21.10 -26.15 29.14
N ALA A 678 21.10 -26.26 27.80
CA ALA A 678 21.86 -27.27 27.07
C ALA A 678 23.38 -27.25 27.35
N SER A 679 23.89 -26.13 27.89
CA SER A 679 25.30 -25.95 28.29
C SER A 679 25.59 -26.31 29.75
N VAL A 680 24.57 -26.67 30.53
CA VAL A 680 24.71 -27.01 31.96
C VAL A 680 25.18 -28.45 32.12
N ARG A 681 26.12 -28.68 33.05
CA ARG A 681 26.73 -30.01 33.29
C ARG A 681 25.73 -31.05 33.77
N ASP A 682 24.80 -30.65 34.63
CA ASP A 682 23.69 -31.48 35.09
C ASP A 682 22.39 -31.07 34.40
N ALA A 683 22.09 -31.72 33.28
CA ALA A 683 20.87 -31.45 32.50
C ALA A 683 19.58 -31.89 33.23
N ALA A 684 19.67 -32.67 34.32
CA ALA A 684 18.51 -33.07 35.13
C ALA A 684 18.11 -31.98 36.13
N ASN A 685 19.02 -31.07 36.50
CA ASN A 685 18.71 -29.97 37.40
C ASN A 685 18.05 -28.79 36.66
N TRP A 686 16.72 -28.76 36.69
CA TRP A 686 15.95 -27.69 36.04
C TRP A 686 16.26 -26.29 36.59
N LYS A 687 16.64 -26.14 37.87
CA LYS A 687 16.96 -24.83 38.45
C LYS A 687 18.25 -24.27 37.86
N ASP A 688 19.25 -25.11 37.64
CA ASP A 688 20.51 -24.69 37.05
C ASP A 688 20.31 -24.29 35.58
N ARG A 689 19.50 -25.06 34.84
CA ARG A 689 19.13 -24.74 33.45
C ARG A 689 18.37 -23.41 33.35
N ALA A 690 17.38 -23.20 34.21
CA ALA A 690 16.63 -21.94 34.26
C ALA A 690 17.52 -20.75 34.66
N SER A 691 18.42 -20.95 35.63
CA SER A 691 19.38 -19.91 36.06
C SER A 691 20.35 -19.54 34.95
N ALA A 692 20.89 -20.53 34.23
CA ALA A 692 21.77 -20.30 33.10
C ALA A 692 21.06 -19.51 31.98
N ARG A 693 19.83 -19.91 31.62
CA ARG A 693 19.05 -19.22 30.59
C ARG A 693 18.65 -17.81 31.01
N MET A 694 18.27 -17.59 32.27
CA MET A 694 18.02 -16.26 32.84
C MET A 694 19.23 -15.34 32.66
N LEU A 695 20.43 -15.81 33.04
CA LEU A 695 21.65 -15.01 32.94
C LEU A 695 22.00 -14.70 31.48
N GLU A 696 21.85 -15.67 30.58
CA GLU A 696 22.10 -15.50 29.15
C GLU A 696 21.22 -14.40 28.55
N VAL A 697 19.89 -14.49 28.71
CA VAL A 697 18.95 -13.55 28.09
C VAL A 697 19.04 -12.15 28.72
N TRP A 698 19.28 -12.05 30.03
CA TRP A 698 19.52 -10.75 30.67
C TRP A 698 20.87 -10.16 30.30
N HIS A 699 21.92 -10.96 30.13
CA HIS A 699 23.18 -10.46 29.61
C HIS A 699 23.00 -9.88 28.20
N MET A 700 22.27 -10.57 27.31
CA MET A 700 21.91 -10.03 25.99
C MET A 700 21.14 -8.71 26.09
N TRP A 701 20.15 -8.64 27.00
CA TRP A 701 19.36 -7.43 27.19
C TRP A 701 20.20 -6.24 27.68
N LEU A 702 21.13 -6.47 28.62
CA LEU A 702 22.00 -5.42 29.18
C LEU A 702 22.92 -4.77 28.14
N GLN A 703 23.21 -5.45 27.03
CA GLN A 703 24.00 -4.90 25.92
C GLN A 703 23.20 -3.92 25.05
N LEU A 704 21.86 -3.88 25.20
CA LEU A 704 21.00 -3.05 24.37
C LEU A 704 20.97 -1.60 24.86
N PRO A 705 21.05 -0.60 23.96
CA PRO A 705 20.94 0.81 24.34
C PRO A 705 19.60 1.16 25.02
N SER A 706 18.52 0.49 24.61
CA SER A 706 17.18 0.66 25.17
C SER A 706 17.09 0.23 26.64
N ALA A 707 17.80 -0.84 27.01
CA ALA A 707 17.80 -1.38 28.37
C ALA A 707 18.28 -0.37 29.40
N LYS A 708 19.26 0.48 29.07
CA LYS A 708 19.81 1.51 29.98
C LYS A 708 18.78 2.54 30.44
N ARG A 709 17.66 2.69 29.71
CA ARG A 709 16.56 3.60 30.04
C ARG A 709 15.46 2.93 30.86
N ASP A 710 15.53 1.61 31.06
CA ASP A 710 14.53 0.86 31.79
C ASP A 710 14.78 0.97 33.31
N PRO A 711 13.75 1.22 34.13
CA PRO A 711 13.88 1.32 35.59
C PRO A 711 14.48 0.06 36.25
N GLY A 712 14.33 -1.11 35.64
CA GLY A 712 14.85 -2.38 36.10
C GLY A 712 16.33 -2.64 35.76
N TYR A 713 16.99 -1.76 35.01
CA TYR A 713 18.36 -1.97 34.51
C TYR A 713 19.35 -2.24 35.64
N ALA A 714 19.43 -1.35 36.63
CA ALA A 714 20.41 -1.46 37.71
C ALA A 714 20.20 -2.74 38.56
N ALA A 715 18.94 -3.13 38.77
CA ALA A 715 18.62 -4.35 39.50
C ALA A 715 19.06 -5.60 38.74
N ILE A 716 18.76 -5.68 37.44
CA ILE A 716 19.16 -6.81 36.59
C ILE A 716 20.68 -6.86 36.43
N GLN A 717 21.34 -5.72 36.21
CA GLN A 717 22.79 -5.62 36.11
C GLN A 717 23.48 -6.11 37.39
N GLY A 718 22.99 -5.71 38.57
CA GLY A 718 23.52 -6.14 39.84
C GLY A 718 23.42 -7.65 40.07
N ILE A 719 22.35 -8.29 39.56
CA ILE A 719 22.21 -9.75 39.61
C ILE A 719 23.19 -10.40 38.65
N VAL A 720 23.23 -9.99 37.37
CA VAL A 720 24.08 -10.61 36.35
C VAL A 720 25.57 -10.51 36.73
N ALA A 721 26.01 -9.38 37.28
CA ALA A 721 27.40 -9.15 37.69
C ALA A 721 27.90 -10.10 38.81
N GLN A 722 26.99 -10.70 39.59
CA GLN A 722 27.37 -11.68 40.61
C GLN A 722 27.79 -13.03 40.02
N PHE A 723 27.34 -13.35 38.80
CA PHE A 723 27.52 -14.66 38.18
C PHE A 723 28.38 -14.62 36.90
N LEU A 724 28.42 -13.47 36.22
CA LEU A 724 29.23 -13.23 35.03
C LEU A 724 30.12 -12.00 35.31
N PRO A 725 31.37 -12.19 35.78
CA PRO A 725 32.29 -11.07 35.93
C PRO A 725 32.55 -10.42 34.56
N SER A 726 32.63 -9.09 34.58
CA SER A 726 32.69 -8.15 33.45
C SER A 726 33.74 -8.46 32.39
#